data_AF-R7SA02-F1
#
_entry.id   AF-R7SA02-F1
#
_cell.length_a   1.000
_cell.length_b   1.000
_cell.length_c   1.000
_cell.angle_alpha   90.00
_cell.angle_beta   90.00
_cell.angle_gamma   90.00
#
_symmetry.space_group_name_H-M   'P 1'
#
loop_
_entity.id
_entity.type
_entity.pdbx_description
1 polymer ?
#
loop_
_entity_poly.entity_id
_entity_poly.type
_entity_poly.pdbx_seq_one_letter_code
_entity_poly.pdbx_strand_id
1 'polypeptide(L)'
;MLHILDLSGQHIKSFTAHTASVSDISMDVTGDFIATASIDGQVAVHSLSGSETPSFNLKRPLRTVALEPNFAKSSTRSVISGGMAGNLTLHEKGWLGYKETVLHSGEGPIWQVRWRDNLVAWANELGVKIYDTQSQSRITFIDRPADSPRADLFKCTLHWQDNSTLLIGWADQIKVARIRARPRKTSAASSGPPLLVEITAVFQLDCMMSGIVPHLLSHSSPGSAALIESAVKKTNGTGSVRSTAPKPPALTAFLVLAYTPPDMSLLTGNEATADRAEQARKQAERPELRIISRAGEELAADALSITNFERWNCNDYVLVDIEAGPVKASASGSAGERYYVVLSPKDLVVVKPRDWRDHVAWLVERKRYEEALEEIERQSDEADAAGEKDSIDAVQIGQRYVEHLVGEGDFVKAARLCPKVCGQDTKRWEDWIFVFAQKHQLQAIIPYIPTESPTLGPLVYEIVLTYFLAHDRQALLQTIKTWPKGIYDISAVIVAVQSELDRAPSSSTTKPTGPGTVILMECLAELFTLNRQPGKALPYFLRLRRPNVFQLIRENNLFTDVQDQALLLVEFDQELREKRRQEGEEVDTDPVAAITLLVDHIHSIPIGRVVQQLQSRPAYLYLYLDALFHKDPHLTSAYADTQVKLYAEYAPRRLIDFLRASNYYNLEEAYNVCNERDLVPEMVFLLGRMGNNKKALNLIIERLGDVNRAIDFAKEQHDDDLWEDLLRYSETRPPFIRGLLENVGAEIDPIRLIRRIKNGLEIPGLKGALIKILHDFNLQVSLLEGCQTILNGDCADLVFKLHRNQTSGFFLSAKTPCPICSLPISQPAHGLALLFLCRHVVHAHCVDHGEELPQQPDPTLVGLGIGGQPGLSGKIAFTAILRAKITQGCPVCHKRSEGDRT
;
A
#
# COMPACT_ATOMS: atom_id res chain seq x y z
N MET A 1 -47.06 11.04 44.48
CA MET A 1 -47.18 10.96 43.01
C MET A 1 -46.66 9.60 42.57
N LEU A 2 -47.36 8.91 41.66
CA LEU A 2 -46.93 7.65 41.08
C LEU A 2 -46.26 7.93 39.73
N HIS A 3 -45.15 7.26 39.45
CA HIS A 3 -44.42 7.34 38.18
C HIS A 3 -44.38 5.96 37.55
N ILE A 4 -44.62 5.91 36.24
CA ILE A 4 -44.50 4.71 35.42
C ILE A 4 -43.34 4.94 34.48
N LEU A 5 -42.38 4.02 34.52
CA LEU A 5 -41.18 4.03 33.71
C LEU A 5 -41.16 2.76 32.87
N ASP A 6 -40.53 2.81 31.70
CA ASP A 6 -40.11 1.59 31.01
C ASP A 6 -38.85 1.00 31.66
N LEU A 7 -38.39 -0.15 31.17
CA LEU A 7 -37.18 -0.82 31.70
C LEU A 7 -35.87 -0.09 31.39
N SER A 8 -35.88 0.89 30.48
CA SER A 8 -34.74 1.77 30.22
C SER A 8 -34.69 2.97 31.18
N GLY A 9 -35.72 3.13 32.02
CA GLY A 9 -35.89 4.27 32.92
C GLY A 9 -36.57 5.46 32.24
N GLN A 10 -37.06 5.33 31.01
CA GLN A 10 -37.81 6.38 30.32
C GLN A 10 -39.18 6.55 30.97
N HIS A 11 -39.54 7.80 31.26
CA HIS A 11 -40.83 8.14 31.84
C HIS A 11 -41.98 7.95 30.84
N ILE A 12 -42.99 7.16 31.22
CA ILE A 12 -44.19 6.89 30.42
C ILE A 12 -45.34 7.80 30.87
N LYS A 13 -45.68 7.77 32.16
CA LYS A 13 -46.85 8.48 32.72
C LYS A 13 -46.69 8.74 34.21
N SER A 14 -47.34 9.78 34.70
CA SER A 14 -47.46 10.07 36.13
C SER A 14 -48.87 10.48 36.51
N PHE A 15 -49.26 10.16 37.73
CA PHE A 15 -50.52 10.61 38.30
C PHE A 15 -50.43 10.74 39.82
N THR A 16 -51.30 11.56 40.40
CA THR A 16 -51.40 11.76 41.84
C THR A 16 -52.63 11.02 42.36
N ALA A 17 -52.40 9.86 42.98
CA ALA A 17 -53.47 9.05 43.59
C ALA A 17 -53.66 9.32 45.09
N HIS A 18 -52.60 9.73 45.78
CA HIS A 18 -52.50 9.72 47.24
C HIS A 18 -51.85 11.00 47.79
N THR A 19 -52.21 11.36 49.02
CA THR A 19 -51.63 12.49 49.76
C THR A 19 -50.45 12.07 50.65
N ALA A 20 -50.26 10.76 50.82
CA ALA A 20 -49.19 10.18 51.63
C ALA A 20 -48.46 9.04 50.88
N SER A 21 -47.53 8.37 51.56
CA SER A 21 -46.71 7.29 50.98
C SER A 21 -47.55 6.08 50.56
N VAL A 22 -47.31 5.62 49.34
CA VAL A 22 -47.84 4.35 48.82
C VAL A 22 -47.07 3.21 49.46
N SER A 23 -47.78 2.25 50.06
CA SER A 23 -47.20 1.09 50.76
C SER A 23 -47.10 -0.16 49.88
N ASP A 24 -48.01 -0.34 48.92
CA ASP A 24 -48.03 -1.49 48.01
C ASP A 24 -48.74 -1.12 46.71
N ILE A 25 -48.36 -1.82 45.63
CA ILE A 25 -48.86 -1.59 44.29
C ILE A 25 -49.18 -2.96 43.69
N SER A 26 -50.35 -3.09 43.06
CA SER A 26 -50.74 -4.29 42.31
C SER A 26 -51.13 -3.87 40.90
N MET A 27 -50.64 -4.59 39.90
CA MET A 27 -50.99 -4.37 38.50
C MET A 27 -51.72 -5.60 37.97
N ASP A 28 -52.68 -5.39 37.06
CA ASP A 28 -53.33 -6.49 36.38
C ASP A 28 -52.43 -7.07 35.28
N VAL A 29 -52.76 -8.27 34.81
CA VAL A 29 -51.94 -8.97 33.80
C VAL A 29 -51.90 -8.26 32.44
N THR A 30 -52.83 -7.35 32.16
CA THR A 30 -52.81 -6.55 30.93
C THR A 30 -51.88 -5.34 31.04
N GLY A 31 -51.48 -4.97 32.27
CA GLY A 31 -50.71 -3.77 32.55
C GLY A 31 -51.52 -2.48 32.49
N ASP A 32 -52.83 -2.54 32.22
CA ASP A 32 -53.67 -1.36 32.07
C ASP A 32 -54.22 -0.84 33.40
N PHE A 33 -54.46 -1.72 34.39
CA PHE A 33 -55.00 -1.32 35.68
C PHE A 33 -53.96 -1.44 36.80
N ILE A 34 -53.79 -0.35 37.56
CA ILE A 34 -52.87 -0.27 38.70
C ILE A 34 -53.68 0.08 39.94
N ALA A 35 -53.62 -0.77 40.96
CA ALA A 35 -54.10 -0.49 42.30
C ALA A 35 -52.96 -0.07 43.22
N THR A 36 -53.21 0.93 44.04
CA THR A 36 -52.28 1.47 45.02
C THR A 36 -52.94 1.51 46.40
N ALA A 37 -52.21 1.06 47.43
CA ALA A 37 -52.60 1.22 48.83
C ALA A 37 -51.68 2.23 49.50
N SER A 38 -52.25 3.16 50.28
CA SER A 38 -51.50 4.25 50.91
C SER A 38 -51.73 4.33 52.42
N ILE A 39 -50.75 4.91 53.11
CA ILE A 39 -50.85 5.19 54.54
C ILE A 39 -51.91 6.27 54.86
N ASP A 40 -52.39 7.01 53.86
CA ASP A 40 -53.55 7.91 53.98
C ASP A 40 -54.88 7.17 54.22
N GLY A 41 -54.86 5.84 54.13
CA GLY A 41 -56.01 4.97 54.37
C GLY A 41 -56.90 4.75 53.14
N GLN A 42 -56.42 5.12 51.96
CA GLN A 42 -57.14 4.93 50.70
C GLN A 42 -56.50 3.86 49.81
N VAL A 43 -57.36 3.10 49.13
CA VAL A 43 -57.01 2.35 47.94
C VAL A 43 -57.48 3.14 46.73
N ALA A 44 -56.64 3.29 45.72
CA ALA A 44 -57.04 3.84 44.43
C ALA A 44 -56.69 2.83 43.33
N VAL A 45 -57.57 2.67 42.35
CA VAL A 45 -57.27 1.92 41.11
C VAL A 45 -57.28 2.91 39.96
N HIS A 46 -56.28 2.87 39.10
CA HIS A 46 -56.16 3.74 37.93
C HIS A 46 -56.04 2.89 36.66
N SER A 47 -56.81 3.23 35.63
CA SER A 47 -56.58 2.74 34.26
C SER A 47 -55.56 3.62 33.53
N LEU A 48 -54.67 3.00 32.75
CA LEU A 48 -53.66 3.72 31.95
C LEU A 48 -54.24 4.21 30.63
N SER A 49 -55.12 3.42 30.01
CA SER A 49 -55.81 3.73 28.75
C SER A 49 -57.15 4.43 28.95
N GLY A 50 -57.85 4.18 30.06
CA GLY A 50 -59.17 4.71 30.38
C GLY A 50 -59.17 5.86 31.39
N SER A 51 -60.36 6.37 31.70
CA SER A 51 -60.60 7.41 32.72
C SER A 51 -61.10 6.85 34.07
N GLU A 52 -61.29 5.54 34.17
CA GLU A 52 -61.81 4.89 35.37
C GLU A 52 -60.80 4.97 36.53
N THR A 53 -61.26 5.51 37.66
CA THR A 53 -60.42 5.71 38.86
C THR A 53 -61.15 5.42 40.18
N PRO A 54 -61.66 4.18 40.42
CA PRO A 54 -62.36 3.89 41.66
C PRO A 54 -61.41 4.02 42.86
N SER A 55 -61.89 4.62 43.94
CA SER A 55 -61.16 4.77 45.20
C SER A 55 -62.01 4.34 46.39
N PHE A 56 -61.35 3.78 47.40
CA PHE A 56 -61.97 3.21 48.60
C PHE A 56 -61.27 3.76 49.84
N ASN A 57 -62.00 4.44 50.71
CA ASN A 57 -61.46 5.01 51.95
C ASN A 57 -61.76 4.10 53.15
N LEU A 58 -60.71 3.45 53.65
CA LEU A 58 -60.75 2.48 54.75
C LEU A 58 -60.38 3.11 56.10
N LYS A 59 -60.21 4.45 56.16
CA LYS A 59 -60.02 5.29 57.38
C LYS A 59 -58.76 5.04 58.21
N ARG A 60 -58.04 3.95 57.98
CA ARG A 60 -56.81 3.56 58.70
C ARG A 60 -55.69 3.28 57.69
N PRO A 61 -54.42 3.51 58.04
CA PRO A 61 -53.29 3.30 57.13
C PRO A 61 -53.30 1.90 56.51
N LEU A 62 -53.21 1.85 55.18
CA LEU A 62 -53.17 0.60 54.43
C LEU A 62 -51.74 0.17 54.17
N ARG A 63 -51.53 -1.14 54.12
CA ARG A 63 -50.22 -1.75 53.89
C ARG A 63 -50.14 -2.50 52.58
N THR A 64 -51.25 -3.08 52.12
CA THR A 64 -51.22 -4.01 51.00
C THR A 64 -52.50 -3.98 50.19
N VAL A 65 -52.38 -4.25 48.89
CA VAL A 65 -53.48 -4.36 47.94
C VAL A 65 -53.19 -5.47 46.92
N ALA A 66 -54.23 -6.14 46.45
CA ALA A 66 -54.15 -7.01 45.29
C ALA A 66 -55.40 -6.86 44.42
N LEU A 67 -55.19 -6.92 43.10
CA LEU A 67 -56.25 -6.99 42.11
C LEU A 67 -56.64 -8.44 41.85
N GLU A 68 -57.90 -8.67 41.52
CA GLU A 68 -58.35 -9.94 40.96
C GLU A 68 -57.58 -10.29 39.67
N PRO A 69 -57.20 -11.56 39.45
CA PRO A 69 -56.61 -11.98 38.19
C PRO A 69 -57.49 -11.64 37.00
N ASN A 70 -56.88 -11.14 35.92
CA ASN A 70 -57.61 -10.61 34.75
C ASN A 70 -58.61 -9.50 35.10
N PHE A 71 -58.31 -8.64 36.09
CA PHE A 71 -59.15 -7.52 36.54
C PHE A 71 -59.84 -6.76 35.40
N ALA A 72 -59.10 -6.38 34.33
CA ALA A 72 -59.65 -5.65 33.20
C ALA A 72 -60.84 -6.36 32.52
N LYS A 73 -60.82 -7.70 32.48
CA LYS A 73 -61.80 -8.58 31.83
C LYS A 73 -62.83 -9.18 32.79
N SER A 74 -62.58 -9.14 34.09
CA SER A 74 -63.51 -9.68 35.10
C SER A 74 -64.75 -8.79 35.25
N SER A 75 -65.92 -9.41 35.42
CA SER A 75 -67.17 -8.70 35.70
C SER A 75 -67.23 -8.14 37.12
N THR A 76 -66.59 -8.82 38.08
CA THR A 76 -66.53 -8.43 39.48
C THR A 76 -65.48 -7.36 39.74
N ARG A 77 -64.45 -7.23 38.90
CA ARG A 77 -63.37 -6.24 39.05
C ARG A 77 -62.94 -6.08 40.51
N SER A 78 -62.62 -7.18 41.16
CA SER A 78 -62.50 -7.18 42.60
C SER A 78 -61.15 -6.62 43.05
N VAL A 79 -61.16 -5.91 44.18
CA VAL A 79 -59.96 -5.36 44.82
C VAL A 79 -59.93 -5.79 46.27
N ILE A 80 -58.84 -6.40 46.70
CA ILE A 80 -58.64 -6.80 48.09
C ILE A 80 -57.53 -5.97 48.73
N SER A 81 -57.73 -5.56 49.98
CA SER A 81 -56.77 -4.69 50.67
C SER A 81 -56.78 -4.92 52.18
N GLY A 82 -55.67 -4.53 52.82
CA GLY A 82 -55.51 -4.64 54.26
C GLY A 82 -54.44 -3.70 54.80
N GLY A 83 -54.43 -3.52 56.12
CA GLY A 83 -53.43 -2.69 56.79
C GLY A 83 -53.58 -2.67 58.31
N MET A 84 -53.35 -1.50 58.92
CA MET A 84 -53.22 -1.36 60.37
C MET A 84 -54.53 -1.56 61.14
N ALA A 85 -55.69 -1.51 60.47
CA ALA A 85 -56.98 -1.85 61.08
C ALA A 85 -57.10 -3.35 61.41
N GLY A 86 -56.27 -4.20 60.80
CA GLY A 86 -56.35 -5.65 60.90
C GLY A 86 -57.52 -6.29 60.15
N ASN A 87 -58.23 -5.51 59.34
CA ASN A 87 -59.27 -6.00 58.46
C ASN A 87 -58.68 -6.33 57.07
N LEU A 88 -59.09 -7.47 56.51
CA LEU A 88 -58.91 -7.78 55.09
C LEU A 88 -60.25 -7.55 54.39
N THR A 89 -60.30 -6.54 53.53
CA THR A 89 -61.54 -6.07 52.91
C THR A 89 -61.50 -6.31 51.41
N LEU A 90 -62.53 -6.99 50.90
CA LEU A 90 -62.79 -7.25 49.48
C LEU A 90 -63.85 -6.27 48.96
N HIS A 91 -63.55 -5.59 47.86
CA HIS A 91 -64.49 -4.75 47.13
C HIS A 91 -64.83 -5.40 45.80
N GLU A 92 -66.10 -5.66 45.53
CA GLU A 92 -66.58 -6.29 44.30
C GLU A 92 -67.52 -5.35 43.54
N LYS A 93 -67.27 -5.11 42.25
CA LYS A 93 -68.13 -4.32 41.37
C LYS A 93 -69.44 -5.07 41.12
N GLY A 94 -70.52 -4.52 41.64
CA GLY A 94 -71.89 -4.91 41.31
C GLY A 94 -72.56 -3.87 40.40
N TRP A 95 -73.86 -4.06 40.15
CA TRP A 95 -74.67 -3.15 39.34
C TRP A 95 -74.96 -1.80 40.02
N LEU A 96 -74.90 -1.72 41.36
CA LEU A 96 -75.08 -0.51 42.17
C LEU A 96 -73.75 0.12 42.62
N GLY A 97 -72.63 -0.26 42.00
CA GLY A 97 -71.28 0.13 42.42
C GLY A 97 -70.58 -0.98 43.21
N TYR A 98 -69.55 -0.62 43.96
CA TYR A 98 -68.73 -1.60 44.68
C TYR A 98 -69.38 -2.02 46.01
N LYS A 99 -69.51 -3.32 46.22
CA LYS A 99 -69.90 -3.95 47.49
C LYS A 99 -68.65 -4.23 48.32
N GLU A 100 -68.64 -3.77 49.56
CA GLU A 100 -67.57 -4.03 50.53
C GLU A 100 -67.88 -5.27 51.38
N THR A 101 -66.93 -6.19 51.51
CA THR A 101 -67.02 -7.39 52.35
C THR A 101 -65.74 -7.57 53.17
N VAL A 102 -65.86 -7.66 54.49
CA VAL A 102 -64.72 -7.96 55.38
C VAL A 102 -64.54 -9.47 55.45
N LEU A 103 -63.46 -9.99 54.84
CA LEU A 103 -63.14 -11.42 54.82
C LEU A 103 -62.43 -11.89 56.10
N HIS A 104 -61.74 -10.98 56.78
CA HIS A 104 -60.99 -11.28 57.98
C HIS A 104 -60.87 -10.05 58.88
N SER A 105 -60.88 -10.25 60.20
CA SER A 105 -60.65 -9.21 61.22
C SER A 105 -60.17 -9.83 62.53
N GLY A 106 -59.55 -9.01 63.39
CA GLY A 106 -59.30 -9.37 64.80
C GLY A 106 -57.97 -10.07 65.12
N GLU A 107 -57.07 -10.25 64.15
CA GLU A 107 -55.77 -10.95 64.36
C GLU A 107 -54.55 -10.04 64.05
N GLY A 108 -54.67 -8.75 64.38
CA GLY A 108 -53.61 -7.76 64.17
C GLY A 108 -53.49 -7.24 62.73
N PRO A 109 -52.53 -6.35 62.45
CA PRO A 109 -52.34 -5.75 61.13
C PRO A 109 -52.20 -6.77 59.99
N ILE A 110 -52.71 -6.42 58.81
CA ILE A 110 -52.47 -7.18 57.59
C ILE A 110 -51.21 -6.64 56.92
N TRP A 111 -50.17 -7.47 56.84
CA TRP A 111 -48.86 -7.08 56.32
C TRP A 111 -48.76 -7.20 54.82
N GLN A 112 -49.30 -8.27 54.24
CA GLN A 112 -49.27 -8.50 52.80
C GLN A 112 -50.44 -9.35 52.34
N VAL A 113 -50.96 -9.07 51.14
CA VAL A 113 -51.93 -9.89 50.42
C VAL A 113 -51.44 -10.12 48.99
N ARG A 114 -51.59 -11.35 48.48
CA ARG A 114 -51.30 -11.70 47.08
C ARG A 114 -52.38 -12.61 46.53
N TRP A 115 -52.87 -12.28 45.34
CA TRP A 115 -53.96 -12.99 44.67
C TRP A 115 -53.44 -13.68 43.41
N ARG A 116 -53.66 -14.99 43.30
CA ARG A 116 -53.39 -15.78 42.10
C ARG A 116 -54.56 -16.72 41.81
N ASP A 117 -55.08 -16.67 40.59
CA ASP A 117 -56.26 -17.42 40.17
C ASP A 117 -57.44 -17.26 41.17
N ASN A 118 -58.00 -18.35 41.69
CA ASN A 118 -59.04 -18.32 42.73
C ASN A 118 -58.49 -18.21 44.17
N LEU A 119 -57.18 -18.04 44.36
CA LEU A 119 -56.55 -18.10 45.67
C LEU A 119 -56.05 -16.72 46.13
N VAL A 120 -56.49 -16.33 47.32
CA VAL A 120 -56.01 -15.15 48.04
C VAL A 120 -55.19 -15.61 49.23
N ALA A 121 -53.90 -15.28 49.25
CA ALA A 121 -53.04 -15.48 50.41
C ALA A 121 -52.81 -14.15 51.12
N TRP A 122 -52.88 -14.14 52.46
CA TRP A 122 -52.51 -12.97 53.26
C TRP A 122 -51.76 -13.35 54.53
N ALA A 123 -50.92 -12.43 54.99
CA ALA A 123 -50.16 -12.54 56.23
C ALA A 123 -50.61 -11.48 57.24
N ASN A 124 -50.80 -11.90 58.49
CA ASN A 124 -51.07 -11.03 59.64
C ASN A 124 -50.07 -11.32 60.78
N GLU A 125 -50.32 -10.89 62.02
CA GLU A 125 -49.39 -11.13 63.14
C GLU A 125 -49.24 -12.61 63.50
N LEU A 126 -50.28 -13.41 63.31
CA LEU A 126 -50.35 -14.80 63.77
C LEU A 126 -49.86 -15.81 62.73
N GLY A 127 -49.93 -15.48 61.44
CA GLY A 127 -49.54 -16.41 60.39
C GLY A 127 -50.05 -16.05 59.01
N VAL A 128 -49.89 -17.00 58.08
CA VAL A 128 -50.37 -16.89 56.70
C VAL A 128 -51.67 -17.67 56.55
N LYS A 129 -52.64 -17.11 55.84
CA LYS A 129 -53.91 -17.78 55.51
C LYS A 129 -54.11 -17.77 54.02
N ILE A 130 -54.82 -18.78 53.52
CA ILE A 130 -55.22 -18.85 52.12
C ILE A 130 -56.74 -19.01 52.06
N TYR A 131 -57.39 -18.21 51.24
CA TYR A 131 -58.82 -18.19 50.98
C TYR A 131 -59.06 -18.54 49.53
N ASP A 132 -60.00 -19.45 49.29
CA ASP A 132 -60.46 -19.80 47.95
C ASP A 132 -61.74 -19.01 47.66
N THR A 133 -61.66 -18.13 46.65
CA THR A 133 -62.77 -17.26 46.25
C THR A 133 -63.91 -18.03 45.59
N GLN A 134 -63.63 -19.20 45.03
CA GLN A 134 -64.65 -20.05 44.39
C GLN A 134 -65.52 -20.77 45.42
N SER A 135 -64.90 -21.38 46.44
CA SER A 135 -65.64 -22.01 47.55
C SER A 135 -66.04 -21.04 48.66
N GLN A 136 -65.60 -19.78 48.57
CA GLN A 136 -65.78 -18.73 49.57
C GLN A 136 -65.36 -19.18 50.98
N SER A 137 -64.26 -19.92 51.08
CA SER A 137 -63.82 -20.53 52.33
C SER A 137 -62.31 -20.41 52.53
N ARG A 138 -61.89 -20.28 53.79
CA ARG A 138 -60.48 -20.35 54.17
C ARG A 138 -60.00 -21.80 54.06
N ILE A 139 -58.99 -22.04 53.25
CA ILE A 139 -58.47 -23.40 52.99
C ILE A 139 -57.35 -23.81 53.97
N THR A 140 -56.61 -22.85 54.52
CA THR A 140 -55.53 -23.14 55.49
C THR A 140 -55.22 -21.97 56.42
N PHE A 141 -54.53 -22.28 57.52
CA PHE A 141 -53.80 -21.36 58.38
C PHE A 141 -52.41 -21.96 58.63
N ILE A 142 -51.37 -21.20 58.34
CA ILE A 142 -49.96 -21.57 58.47
C ILE A 142 -49.38 -20.70 59.56
N ASP A 143 -49.06 -21.30 60.70
CA ASP A 143 -48.57 -20.60 61.87
C ASP A 143 -47.25 -19.86 61.61
N ARG A 144 -47.15 -18.66 62.19
CA ARG A 144 -45.89 -17.97 62.39
C ARG A 144 -45.06 -18.74 63.42
N PRO A 145 -43.74 -18.98 63.17
CA PRO A 145 -42.87 -19.61 64.17
C PRO A 145 -42.85 -18.83 65.49
N ALA A 146 -42.80 -19.55 66.63
CA ALA A 146 -42.96 -18.95 67.96
C ALA A 146 -41.87 -17.92 68.30
N ASP A 147 -40.63 -18.13 67.82
CA ASP A 147 -39.47 -17.27 68.09
C ASP A 147 -39.22 -16.24 66.97
N SER A 148 -40.18 -16.04 66.05
CA SER A 148 -40.00 -15.11 64.93
C SER A 148 -40.03 -13.65 65.38
N PRO A 149 -39.08 -12.81 64.91
CA PRO A 149 -39.01 -11.39 65.28
C PRO A 149 -40.25 -10.64 64.81
N ARG A 150 -40.58 -9.49 65.44
CA ARG A 150 -41.82 -8.75 65.19
C ARG A 150 -42.03 -8.46 63.69
N ALA A 151 -43.28 -8.60 63.23
CA ALA A 151 -43.61 -8.51 61.80
C ALA A 151 -43.53 -7.07 61.26
N ASP A 152 -43.54 -6.06 62.13
CA ASP A 152 -43.29 -4.66 61.77
C ASP A 152 -41.81 -4.37 61.46
N LEU A 153 -40.89 -5.16 62.03
CA LEU A 153 -39.45 -5.13 61.74
C LEU A 153 -39.10 -5.98 60.50
N PHE A 154 -39.66 -7.18 60.41
CA PHE A 154 -39.42 -8.13 59.32
C PHE A 154 -40.76 -8.67 58.80
N LYS A 155 -41.31 -8.01 57.78
CA LYS A 155 -42.62 -8.34 57.23
C LYS A 155 -42.56 -9.68 56.50
N CYS A 156 -43.68 -10.41 56.53
CA CYS A 156 -43.85 -11.59 55.69
C CYS A 156 -43.88 -11.19 54.20
N THR A 157 -43.21 -11.97 53.37
CA THR A 157 -43.16 -11.87 51.92
C THR A 157 -43.82 -13.09 51.29
N LEU A 158 -44.83 -12.86 50.47
CA LEU A 158 -45.65 -13.85 49.80
C LEU A 158 -45.41 -13.73 48.30
N HIS A 159 -45.08 -14.84 47.66
CA HIS A 159 -44.92 -14.90 46.21
C HIS A 159 -45.52 -16.18 45.64
N TRP A 160 -46.37 -16.05 44.63
CA TRP A 160 -46.95 -17.19 43.94
C TRP A 160 -45.98 -17.66 42.85
N GLN A 161 -45.31 -18.78 43.07
CA GLN A 161 -44.42 -19.38 42.07
C GLN A 161 -45.22 -19.90 40.86
N ASP A 162 -46.39 -20.49 41.12
CA ASP A 162 -47.32 -21.00 40.13
C ASP A 162 -48.74 -21.03 40.73
N ASN A 163 -49.75 -21.49 39.98
CA ASN A 163 -51.14 -21.52 40.43
C ASN A 163 -51.40 -22.48 41.62
N SER A 164 -50.40 -23.25 42.05
CA SER A 164 -50.51 -24.25 43.11
C SER A 164 -49.41 -24.17 44.16
N THR A 165 -48.48 -23.23 44.06
CA THR A 165 -47.31 -23.16 44.95
C THR A 165 -47.10 -21.73 45.43
N LEU A 166 -47.26 -21.52 46.74
CA LEU A 166 -46.99 -20.27 47.43
C LEU A 166 -45.64 -20.37 48.15
N LEU A 167 -44.76 -19.40 47.86
CA LEU A 167 -43.54 -19.15 48.62
C LEU A 167 -43.85 -18.16 49.73
N ILE A 168 -43.46 -18.53 50.95
CA ILE A 168 -43.65 -17.73 52.16
C ILE A 168 -42.27 -17.47 52.72
N GLY A 169 -41.74 -16.26 52.55
CA GLY A 169 -40.52 -15.81 53.20
C GLY A 169 -40.88 -14.93 54.40
N TRP A 170 -40.59 -15.37 55.61
CA TRP A 170 -40.85 -14.59 56.82
C TRP A 170 -39.61 -14.55 57.68
N ALA A 171 -39.06 -13.34 57.89
CA ALA A 171 -37.80 -13.15 58.59
C ALA A 171 -36.70 -14.01 57.95
N ASP A 172 -36.14 -14.97 58.69
CA ASP A 172 -35.09 -15.89 58.27
C ASP A 172 -35.62 -17.23 57.72
N GLN A 173 -36.94 -17.43 57.64
CA GLN A 173 -37.54 -18.71 57.24
C GLN A 173 -38.29 -18.67 55.92
N ILE A 174 -38.00 -19.64 55.05
CA ILE A 174 -38.76 -19.91 53.83
C ILE A 174 -39.65 -21.14 54.08
N LYS A 175 -40.96 -21.02 53.82
CA LYS A 175 -41.90 -22.14 53.74
C LYS A 175 -42.46 -22.26 52.32
N VAL A 176 -42.47 -23.48 51.78
CA VAL A 176 -43.06 -23.77 50.46
C VAL A 176 -44.40 -24.46 50.68
N ALA A 177 -45.50 -23.75 50.40
CA ALA A 177 -46.86 -24.25 50.57
C ALA A 177 -47.44 -24.67 49.21
N ARG A 178 -47.72 -25.97 49.06
CA ARG A 178 -48.31 -26.54 47.86
C ARG A 178 -49.78 -26.84 48.05
N ILE A 179 -50.62 -26.30 47.17
CA ILE A 179 -52.07 -26.48 47.17
C ILE A 179 -52.41 -27.72 46.34
N ARG A 180 -53.23 -28.60 46.91
CA ARG A 180 -53.68 -29.85 46.29
C ARG A 180 -55.18 -30.02 46.47
N ALA A 181 -55.83 -30.74 45.55
CA ALA A 181 -57.22 -31.13 45.73
C ALA A 181 -57.35 -32.13 46.90
N ARG A 182 -58.38 -31.96 47.72
CA ARG A 182 -58.66 -32.88 48.84
C ARG A 182 -59.12 -34.24 48.27
N PRO A 183 -58.50 -35.37 48.68
CA PRO A 183 -58.95 -36.69 48.26
C PRO A 183 -60.40 -36.94 48.70
N ARG A 184 -61.30 -37.25 47.77
CA ARG A 184 -62.68 -37.67 48.10
C ARG A 184 -62.65 -39.07 48.71
N LYS A 185 -62.92 -39.20 50.01
CA LYS A 185 -63.23 -40.51 50.63
C LYS A 185 -64.65 -40.93 50.24
N THR A 186 -64.84 -42.17 49.82
CA THR A 186 -66.07 -42.73 49.24
C THR A 186 -67.26 -42.91 50.20
N SER A 187 -67.20 -42.43 51.45
CA SER A 187 -68.27 -42.70 52.43
C SER A 187 -68.43 -41.66 53.55
N ALA A 188 -68.30 -40.36 53.25
CA ALA A 188 -68.91 -39.27 54.03
C ALA A 188 -68.76 -37.95 53.26
N ALA A 189 -69.76 -37.06 53.35
CA ALA A 189 -69.60 -35.68 52.91
C ALA A 189 -68.42 -35.06 53.67
N SER A 190 -67.31 -34.78 52.98
CA SER A 190 -66.17 -34.11 53.59
C SER A 190 -66.60 -32.69 53.96
N SER A 191 -66.75 -32.40 55.25
CA SER A 191 -67.16 -31.10 55.80
C SER A 191 -66.09 -29.99 55.70
N GLY A 192 -65.00 -30.25 54.99
CA GLY A 192 -63.87 -29.33 54.83
C GLY A 192 -63.78 -28.76 53.41
N PRO A 193 -62.97 -27.70 53.22
CA PRO A 193 -62.76 -27.06 51.92
C PRO A 193 -62.22 -28.03 50.87
N PRO A 194 -62.52 -27.79 49.57
CA PRO A 194 -62.17 -28.70 48.47
C PRO A 194 -60.66 -28.80 48.22
N LEU A 195 -59.89 -27.81 48.69
CA LEU A 195 -58.44 -27.77 48.61
C LEU A 195 -57.81 -28.05 49.98
N LEU A 196 -56.61 -28.60 49.96
CA LEU A 196 -55.72 -28.72 51.12
C LEU A 196 -54.36 -28.10 50.78
N VAL A 197 -53.65 -27.67 51.81
CA VAL A 197 -52.32 -27.08 51.67
C VAL A 197 -51.31 -27.98 52.40
N GLU A 198 -50.24 -28.33 51.71
CA GLU A 198 -49.15 -29.16 52.22
C GLU A 198 -47.87 -28.31 52.23
N ILE A 199 -47.20 -28.22 53.40
CA ILE A 199 -45.89 -27.57 53.47
C ILE A 199 -44.84 -28.58 53.01
N THR A 200 -44.33 -28.41 51.80
CA THR A 200 -43.40 -29.37 51.18
C THR A 200 -41.95 -29.13 51.59
N ALA A 201 -41.62 -27.93 52.08
CA ALA A 201 -40.28 -27.61 52.57
C ALA A 201 -40.32 -26.43 53.55
N VAL A 202 -39.38 -26.45 54.50
CA VAL A 202 -39.09 -25.35 55.42
C VAL A 202 -37.56 -25.18 55.47
N PHE A 203 -37.07 -23.97 55.24
CA PHE A 203 -35.66 -23.63 55.26
C PHE A 203 -35.45 -22.48 56.25
N GLN A 204 -34.36 -22.54 57.01
CA GLN A 204 -33.89 -21.42 57.82
C GLN A 204 -32.59 -20.91 57.21
N LEU A 205 -32.51 -19.59 57.04
CA LEU A 205 -31.36 -18.90 56.49
C LEU A 205 -30.56 -18.24 57.62
N ASP A 206 -29.33 -17.86 57.33
CA ASP A 206 -28.46 -17.06 58.20
C ASP A 206 -28.70 -15.54 58.08
N CYS A 207 -29.70 -15.14 57.27
CA CYS A 207 -30.05 -13.75 56.98
C CYS A 207 -31.56 -13.52 57.07
N MET A 208 -31.97 -12.25 57.24
CA MET A 208 -33.38 -11.84 57.15
C MET A 208 -33.75 -11.61 55.68
N MET A 209 -34.99 -11.88 55.31
CA MET A 209 -35.46 -11.74 53.94
C MET A 209 -36.35 -10.52 53.76
N SER A 210 -36.04 -9.74 52.73
CA SER A 210 -36.89 -8.66 52.24
C SER A 210 -37.73 -9.05 51.02
N GLY A 211 -37.44 -10.19 50.39
CA GLY A 211 -38.19 -10.66 49.23
C GLY A 211 -37.70 -12.02 48.75
N ILE A 212 -38.60 -12.76 48.11
CA ILE A 212 -38.34 -14.09 47.56
C ILE A 212 -39.09 -14.25 46.24
N VAL A 213 -38.40 -14.78 45.23
CA VAL A 213 -38.96 -15.12 43.92
C VAL A 213 -38.36 -16.43 43.39
N PRO A 214 -39.05 -17.16 42.49
CA PRO A 214 -38.48 -18.35 41.88
C PRO A 214 -37.36 -18.02 40.86
N HIS A 215 -36.24 -18.73 40.96
CA HIS A 215 -35.11 -18.64 40.04
C HIS A 215 -34.98 -19.90 39.19
N LEU A 216 -34.76 -19.75 37.88
CA LEU A 216 -34.52 -20.87 36.97
C LEU A 216 -33.02 -21.07 36.83
N LEU A 217 -32.53 -22.28 37.11
CA LEU A 217 -31.13 -22.61 36.90
C LEU A 217 -30.91 -22.87 35.40
N SER A 218 -30.11 -22.03 34.74
CA SER A 218 -29.75 -22.20 33.32
C SER A 218 -28.76 -23.35 33.12
N HIS A 219 -28.91 -24.09 32.02
CA HIS A 219 -27.99 -25.16 31.59
C HIS A 219 -26.62 -24.64 31.12
N SER A 220 -26.44 -23.33 30.95
CA SER A 220 -25.23 -22.73 30.35
C SER A 220 -24.22 -22.17 31.35
N SER A 221 -24.50 -22.10 32.65
CA SER A 221 -23.55 -21.56 33.63
C SER A 221 -22.51 -22.62 34.05
N PRO A 222 -21.20 -22.29 34.08
CA PRO A 222 -20.17 -23.17 34.61
C PRO A 222 -20.39 -23.38 36.12
N GLY A 223 -21.10 -24.45 36.46
CA GLY A 223 -21.55 -24.78 37.82
C GLY A 223 -22.88 -25.54 37.84
N SER A 224 -23.76 -25.30 36.86
CA SER A 224 -25.04 -26.02 36.76
C SER A 224 -24.85 -27.49 36.37
N ALA A 225 -23.80 -27.83 35.61
CA ALA A 225 -23.45 -29.20 35.26
C ALA A 225 -23.13 -30.08 36.47
N ALA A 226 -22.37 -29.57 37.45
CA ALA A 226 -22.00 -30.33 38.66
C ALA A 226 -23.19 -30.57 39.60
N LEU A 227 -24.13 -29.60 39.66
CA LEU A 227 -25.36 -29.71 40.44
C LEU A 227 -26.36 -30.69 39.80
N ILE A 228 -26.45 -30.73 38.47
CA ILE A 228 -27.24 -31.73 37.73
C ILE A 228 -26.71 -33.13 38.05
N GLU A 229 -25.40 -33.34 38.08
CA GLU A 229 -24.81 -34.64 38.36
C GLU A 229 -25.08 -35.14 39.79
N SER A 230 -25.08 -34.23 40.78
CA SER A 230 -25.40 -34.56 42.17
C SER A 230 -26.91 -34.79 42.41
N ALA A 231 -27.78 -34.07 41.70
CA ALA A 231 -29.24 -34.25 41.80
C ALA A 231 -29.71 -35.56 41.13
N VAL A 232 -29.08 -35.97 40.03
CA VAL A 232 -29.41 -37.22 39.30
C VAL A 232 -28.92 -38.46 40.06
N LYS A 233 -27.82 -38.38 40.82
CA LYS A 233 -27.33 -39.52 41.63
C LYS A 233 -28.24 -39.89 42.80
N LYS A 234 -29.13 -39.01 43.27
CA LYS A 234 -30.05 -39.29 44.40
C LYS A 234 -31.41 -39.87 43.99
N THR A 235 -31.76 -39.92 42.71
CA THR A 235 -33.13 -40.30 42.26
C THR A 235 -33.25 -41.69 41.62
N ASN A 236 -32.15 -42.41 41.36
CA ASN A 236 -32.21 -43.73 40.71
C ASN A 236 -32.22 -44.89 41.71
N GLY A 237 -33.38 -45.10 42.35
CA GLY A 237 -33.80 -46.39 42.90
C GLY A 237 -34.69 -47.13 41.90
N THR A 238 -34.11 -48.14 41.24
CA THR A 238 -34.72 -49.26 40.48
C THR A 238 -36.19 -49.17 40.04
N GLY A 239 -36.43 -49.15 38.72
CA GLY A 239 -37.73 -49.50 38.14
C GLY A 239 -37.96 -48.96 36.72
N SER A 240 -37.56 -49.73 35.70
CA SER A 240 -37.84 -49.42 34.29
C SER A 240 -39.29 -49.73 33.93
N VAL A 241 -40.12 -48.71 33.70
CA VAL A 241 -41.37 -48.82 32.93
C VAL A 241 -41.45 -47.66 31.95
N ARG A 242 -41.62 -47.98 30.66
CA ARG A 242 -41.87 -47.03 29.58
C ARG A 242 -43.21 -46.32 29.80
N SER A 243 -43.18 -45.00 29.97
CA SER A 243 -44.34 -44.12 29.86
C SER A 243 -43.93 -42.80 29.23
N THR A 244 -44.79 -42.27 28.36
CA THR A 244 -44.67 -40.96 27.71
C THR A 244 -44.54 -39.86 28.77
N ALA A 245 -43.31 -39.42 29.03
CA ALA A 245 -43.02 -38.42 30.06
C ALA A 245 -43.22 -36.99 29.52
N PRO A 246 -43.88 -36.09 30.26
CA PRO A 246 -43.80 -34.66 29.99
C PRO A 246 -42.37 -34.16 30.24
N LYS A 247 -41.99 -33.08 29.55
CA LYS A 247 -40.71 -32.35 29.66
C LYS A 247 -40.23 -32.33 31.12
N PRO A 248 -38.96 -32.69 31.43
CA PRO A 248 -38.47 -32.67 32.81
C PRO A 248 -38.70 -31.26 33.40
N PRO A 249 -39.21 -31.15 34.65
CA PRO A 249 -39.42 -29.85 35.27
C PRO A 249 -38.06 -29.13 35.35
N ALA A 250 -38.03 -27.87 34.91
CA ALA A 250 -36.84 -27.03 35.06
C ALA A 250 -36.39 -27.04 36.52
N LEU A 251 -35.09 -27.25 36.76
CA LEU A 251 -34.53 -27.14 38.10
C LEU A 251 -34.74 -25.69 38.58
N THR A 252 -35.48 -25.55 39.66
CA THR A 252 -35.86 -24.24 40.22
C THR A 252 -35.12 -24.04 41.54
N ALA A 253 -34.53 -22.87 41.73
CA ALA A 253 -33.97 -22.37 42.98
C ALA A 253 -34.82 -21.17 43.47
N PHE A 254 -34.44 -20.56 44.58
CA PHE A 254 -35.03 -19.33 45.10
C PHE A 254 -34.01 -18.20 44.93
N LEU A 255 -34.44 -17.05 44.41
CA LEU A 255 -33.68 -15.82 44.51
C LEU A 255 -34.24 -15.04 45.71
N VAL A 256 -33.36 -14.76 46.67
CA VAL A 256 -33.69 -14.15 47.95
C VAL A 256 -32.95 -12.82 48.05
N LEU A 257 -33.68 -11.78 48.44
CA LEU A 257 -33.08 -10.52 48.85
C LEU A 257 -32.77 -10.59 50.35
N ALA A 258 -31.51 -10.88 50.64
CA ALA A 258 -30.96 -11.07 51.97
C ALA A 258 -30.58 -9.74 52.61
N TYR A 259 -30.88 -9.62 53.90
CA TYR A 259 -30.60 -8.47 54.75
C TYR A 259 -30.00 -8.96 56.07
N THR A 260 -28.82 -8.47 56.42
CA THR A 260 -28.20 -8.73 57.71
C THR A 260 -28.56 -7.58 58.66
N PRO A 261 -29.31 -7.84 59.75
CA PRO A 261 -29.64 -6.80 60.71
C PRO A 261 -28.36 -6.34 61.44
N PRO A 262 -28.15 -5.02 61.61
CA PRO A 262 -26.94 -4.49 62.24
C PRO A 262 -26.86 -4.74 63.74
N ASP A 263 -27.94 -5.20 64.36
CA ASP A 263 -27.98 -5.62 65.75
C ASP A 263 -28.79 -6.91 65.91
N MET A 264 -28.10 -8.02 66.18
CA MET A 264 -28.72 -9.32 66.44
C MET A 264 -29.51 -9.33 67.76
N SER A 265 -29.29 -8.38 68.68
CA SER A 265 -30.05 -8.30 69.94
C SER A 265 -31.54 -7.96 69.72
N LEU A 266 -31.88 -7.31 68.60
CA LEU A 266 -33.26 -7.08 68.14
C LEU A 266 -34.01 -8.39 67.87
N LEU A 267 -33.29 -9.49 67.62
CA LEU A 267 -33.86 -10.83 67.42
C LEU A 267 -34.15 -11.54 68.75
N THR A 268 -33.57 -11.08 69.86
CA THR A 268 -33.69 -11.70 71.19
C THR A 268 -34.67 -10.97 72.11
N GLY A 269 -35.43 -9.99 71.61
CA GLY A 269 -36.47 -9.28 72.36
C GLY A 269 -35.96 -8.21 73.34
N ASN A 270 -34.68 -7.83 73.28
CA ASN A 270 -34.08 -6.83 74.16
C ASN A 270 -34.28 -5.39 73.62
N GLU A 271 -35.54 -5.02 73.38
CA GLU A 271 -35.92 -3.83 72.60
C GLU A 271 -35.85 -2.50 73.37
N ALA A 272 -35.53 -2.54 74.66
CA ALA A 272 -35.58 -1.39 75.56
C ALA A 272 -34.38 -1.36 76.52
N THR A 273 -33.16 -1.38 76.00
CA THR A 273 -31.99 -1.05 76.82
C THR A 273 -32.06 0.44 77.21
N ALA A 274 -31.79 0.77 78.47
CA ALA A 274 -31.84 2.14 78.98
C ALA A 274 -30.64 2.99 78.50
N ASP A 275 -29.61 2.35 77.93
CA ASP A 275 -28.41 3.00 77.44
C ASP A 275 -28.64 3.66 76.07
N ARG A 276 -28.46 4.98 76.03
CA ARG A 276 -28.62 5.81 74.84
C ARG A 276 -27.57 5.48 73.75
N ALA A 277 -26.42 4.91 74.13
CA ALA A 277 -25.39 4.48 73.19
C ALA A 277 -25.75 3.16 72.48
N GLU A 278 -26.41 2.24 73.16
CA GLU A 278 -26.92 0.99 72.58
C GLU A 278 -28.18 1.20 71.73
N GLN A 279 -28.98 2.23 72.03
CA GLN A 279 -30.10 2.67 71.20
C GLN A 279 -29.68 3.39 69.90
N ALA A 280 -28.40 3.76 69.74
CA ALA A 280 -27.93 4.44 68.55
C ALA A 280 -28.01 3.50 67.34
N ARG A 281 -28.62 3.97 66.24
CA ARG A 281 -28.81 3.17 65.02
C ARG A 281 -27.46 2.74 64.45
N LYS A 282 -27.14 1.45 64.56
CA LYS A 282 -26.00 0.83 63.90
C LYS A 282 -26.24 0.80 62.39
N GLN A 283 -25.17 1.00 61.62
CA GLN A 283 -25.22 1.05 60.16
C GLN A 283 -25.51 -0.35 59.61
N ALA A 284 -26.54 -0.47 58.77
CA ALA A 284 -26.88 -1.72 58.11
C ALA A 284 -25.77 -2.15 57.13
N GLU A 285 -25.58 -3.45 56.95
CA GLU A 285 -24.73 -4.00 55.90
C GLU A 285 -25.39 -3.88 54.53
N ARG A 286 -24.61 -4.09 53.46
CA ARG A 286 -25.15 -4.07 52.11
C ARG A 286 -26.11 -5.25 51.93
N PRO A 287 -27.32 -5.03 51.40
CA PRO A 287 -28.21 -6.14 51.07
C PRO A 287 -27.62 -6.97 49.94
N GLU A 288 -27.89 -8.27 49.98
CA GLU A 288 -27.33 -9.24 49.03
C GLU A 288 -28.45 -9.95 48.28
N LEU A 289 -28.20 -10.28 47.01
CA LEU A 289 -29.01 -11.24 46.29
C LEU A 289 -28.38 -12.62 46.40
N ARG A 290 -29.13 -13.56 46.99
CA ARG A 290 -28.68 -14.93 47.20
C ARG A 290 -29.52 -15.91 46.41
N ILE A 291 -28.86 -16.85 45.75
CA ILE A 291 -29.51 -17.98 45.09
C ILE A 291 -29.49 -19.16 46.06
N ILE A 292 -30.65 -19.58 46.53
CA ILE A 292 -30.82 -20.69 47.48
C ILE A 292 -31.41 -21.90 46.76
N SER A 293 -30.76 -23.06 46.87
CA SER A 293 -31.24 -24.31 46.27
C SER A 293 -32.53 -24.81 46.94
N ARG A 294 -33.19 -25.79 46.32
CA ARG A 294 -34.35 -26.50 46.92
C ARG A 294 -33.98 -27.35 48.14
N ALA A 295 -32.69 -27.52 48.43
CA ALA A 295 -32.20 -28.16 49.65
C ALA A 295 -31.94 -27.15 50.78
N GLY A 296 -32.03 -25.84 50.51
CA GLY A 296 -31.68 -24.78 51.47
C GLY A 296 -30.21 -24.37 51.44
N GLU A 297 -29.41 -24.93 50.53
CA GLU A 297 -27.99 -24.58 50.37
C GLU A 297 -27.84 -23.29 49.54
N GLU A 298 -26.96 -22.38 49.98
CA GLU A 298 -26.58 -21.18 49.22
C GLU A 298 -25.70 -21.57 48.02
N LEU A 299 -26.12 -21.17 46.82
CA LEU A 299 -25.43 -21.44 45.56
C LEU A 299 -24.58 -20.26 45.09
N ALA A 300 -25.04 -19.04 45.34
CA ALA A 300 -24.35 -17.80 44.99
C ALA A 300 -24.88 -16.64 45.85
N ALA A 301 -24.04 -15.65 46.11
CA ALA A 301 -24.40 -14.41 46.79
C ALA A 301 -23.70 -13.23 46.10
N ASP A 302 -24.45 -12.15 45.84
CA ASP A 302 -23.94 -10.91 45.25
C ASP A 302 -24.43 -9.69 46.06
N ALA A 303 -23.50 -8.90 46.59
CA ALA A 303 -23.81 -7.67 47.30
C ALA A 303 -24.29 -6.55 46.35
N LEU A 304 -25.40 -5.91 46.71
CA LEU A 304 -26.01 -4.86 45.88
C LEU A 304 -25.35 -3.50 46.13
N SER A 305 -25.12 -2.77 45.03
CA SER A 305 -24.60 -1.40 45.06
C SER A 305 -25.74 -0.39 45.20
N ILE A 306 -26.36 -0.32 46.38
CA ILE A 306 -27.47 0.60 46.70
C ILE A 306 -26.95 1.82 47.46
N THR A 307 -27.41 3.00 47.10
CA THR A 307 -27.03 4.28 47.71
C THR A 307 -27.62 4.42 49.11
N ASN A 308 -26.78 4.83 50.07
CA ASN A 308 -27.13 5.01 51.48
C ASN A 308 -27.76 3.76 52.14
N PHE A 309 -27.33 2.56 51.73
CA PHE A 309 -27.84 1.28 52.25
C PHE A 309 -27.80 1.21 53.78
N GLU A 310 -26.84 1.89 54.40
CA GLU A 310 -26.65 1.96 55.86
C GLU A 310 -27.87 2.55 56.60
N ARG A 311 -28.75 3.26 55.89
CA ARG A 311 -29.92 3.97 56.42
C ARG A 311 -31.25 3.27 56.15
N TRP A 312 -31.26 2.13 55.48
CA TRP A 312 -32.48 1.41 55.12
C TRP A 312 -32.66 0.16 55.99
N ASN A 313 -33.92 -0.19 56.26
CA ASN A 313 -34.30 -1.39 57.01
C ASN A 313 -34.73 -2.51 56.05
N CYS A 314 -34.84 -3.73 56.57
CA CYS A 314 -35.28 -4.89 55.79
C CYS A 314 -36.59 -4.62 55.03
N ASN A 315 -37.57 -3.94 55.63
CA ASN A 315 -38.87 -3.71 55.02
C ASN A 315 -38.90 -2.65 53.90
N ASP A 316 -37.81 -1.87 53.75
CA ASP A 316 -37.68 -0.79 52.77
C ASP A 316 -37.32 -1.31 51.37
N TYR A 317 -36.87 -2.57 51.27
CA TYR A 317 -36.57 -3.18 49.99
C TYR A 317 -37.73 -4.01 49.46
N VAL A 318 -37.77 -4.15 48.14
CA VAL A 318 -38.74 -5.00 47.44
C VAL A 318 -38.04 -5.72 46.30
N LEU A 319 -38.23 -7.03 46.20
CA LEU A 319 -37.78 -7.85 45.08
C LEU A 319 -38.99 -8.22 44.21
N VAL A 320 -38.88 -7.97 42.90
CA VAL A 320 -39.90 -8.29 41.92
C VAL A 320 -39.26 -9.05 40.76
N ASP A 321 -39.89 -10.13 40.31
CA ASP A 321 -39.55 -10.82 39.08
C ASP A 321 -40.35 -10.26 37.91
N ILE A 322 -39.68 -10.12 36.76
CA ILE A 322 -40.29 -9.72 35.50
C ILE A 322 -40.29 -10.95 34.60
N GLU A 323 -41.48 -11.48 34.31
CA GLU A 323 -41.66 -12.38 33.19
C GLU A 323 -41.54 -11.54 31.92
N ALA A 324 -40.43 -11.67 31.19
CA ALA A 324 -40.34 -11.15 29.84
C ALA A 324 -41.51 -11.75 29.04
N GLY A 325 -42.46 -10.91 28.63
CA GLY A 325 -43.58 -11.34 27.81
C GLY A 325 -43.10 -12.01 26.51
N PRO A 326 -43.99 -12.61 25.72
CA PRO A 326 -43.64 -13.13 24.40
C PRO A 326 -43.28 -11.95 23.48
N VAL A 327 -42.04 -11.46 23.57
CA VAL A 327 -41.39 -10.84 22.43
C VAL A 327 -41.39 -11.93 21.36
N LYS A 328 -42.00 -11.63 20.21
CA LYS A 328 -42.19 -12.53 19.06
C LYS A 328 -41.12 -13.62 19.06
N ALA A 329 -41.55 -14.86 19.23
CA ALA A 329 -40.70 -16.03 19.23
C ALA A 329 -39.66 -15.92 18.09
N SER A 330 -38.44 -15.57 18.46
CA SER A 330 -37.26 -15.92 17.69
C SER A 330 -37.32 -17.44 17.53
N ALA A 331 -37.00 -17.92 16.34
CA ALA A 331 -37.12 -19.33 15.95
C ALA A 331 -36.20 -20.29 16.73
N SER A 332 -35.47 -19.80 17.74
CA SER A 332 -34.75 -20.63 18.70
C SER A 332 -35.52 -20.64 20.03
N GLY A 333 -35.94 -21.83 20.48
CA GLY A 333 -36.75 -22.01 21.69
C GLY A 333 -35.98 -21.77 23.00
N SER A 334 -35.28 -20.64 23.15
CA SER A 334 -34.68 -20.23 24.42
C SER A 334 -35.79 -19.79 25.38
N ALA A 335 -35.72 -20.28 26.62
CA ALA A 335 -36.59 -19.81 27.69
C ALA A 335 -36.37 -18.30 27.87
N GLY A 336 -37.45 -17.51 27.85
CA GLY A 336 -37.36 -16.05 27.94
C GLY A 336 -36.48 -15.61 29.12
N GLU A 337 -35.57 -14.67 28.84
CA GLU A 337 -34.69 -14.09 29.86
C GLU A 337 -35.53 -13.51 31.00
N ARG A 338 -35.33 -14.00 32.23
CA ARG A 338 -35.97 -13.45 33.42
C ARG A 338 -35.12 -12.30 33.96
N TYR A 339 -35.76 -11.16 34.13
CA TYR A 339 -35.17 -9.99 34.77
C TYR A 339 -35.70 -9.88 36.20
N TYR A 340 -34.87 -9.40 37.13
CA TYR A 340 -35.32 -9.08 38.48
C TYR A 340 -35.12 -7.61 38.75
N VAL A 341 -35.97 -7.02 39.57
CA VAL A 341 -35.83 -5.63 40.01
C VAL A 341 -35.82 -5.59 41.52
N VAL A 342 -34.78 -4.97 42.07
CA VAL A 342 -34.70 -4.64 43.49
C VAL A 342 -34.98 -3.16 43.64
N LEU A 343 -36.05 -2.83 44.36
CA LEU A 343 -36.39 -1.46 44.72
C LEU A 343 -35.87 -1.14 46.11
N SER A 344 -35.36 0.07 46.27
CA SER A 344 -35.03 0.71 47.55
C SER A 344 -35.65 2.12 47.58
N PRO A 345 -35.62 2.83 48.72
CA PRO A 345 -36.20 4.18 48.80
C PRO A 345 -35.56 5.24 47.89
N LYS A 346 -34.38 4.96 47.32
CA LYS A 346 -33.66 5.89 46.43
C LYS A 346 -33.29 5.31 45.07
N ASP A 347 -33.08 3.99 44.99
CA ASP A 347 -32.57 3.34 43.79
C ASP A 347 -33.50 2.22 43.32
N LEU A 348 -33.55 2.04 42.00
CA LEU A 348 -34.17 0.92 41.32
C LEU A 348 -33.07 0.15 40.58
N VAL A 349 -32.78 -1.07 41.05
CA VAL A 349 -31.68 -1.90 40.55
C VAL A 349 -32.25 -3.00 39.66
N VAL A 350 -31.91 -2.97 38.38
CA VAL A 350 -32.22 -4.07 37.45
C VAL A 350 -31.12 -5.12 37.54
N VAL A 351 -31.52 -6.35 37.83
CA VAL A 351 -30.64 -7.50 38.01
C VAL A 351 -30.76 -8.39 36.79
N LYS A 352 -29.62 -8.66 36.16
CA LYS A 352 -29.48 -9.50 34.97
C LYS A 352 -28.51 -10.65 35.24
N PRO A 353 -28.68 -11.80 34.57
CA PRO A 353 -27.64 -12.82 34.54
C PRO A 353 -26.35 -12.20 33.98
N ARG A 354 -25.19 -12.52 34.59
CA ARG A 354 -23.90 -12.10 34.04
C ARG A 354 -23.69 -12.75 32.68
N ASP A 355 -23.25 -11.96 31.72
CA ASP A 355 -22.87 -12.45 30.41
C ASP A 355 -21.34 -12.62 30.29
N TRP A 356 -20.87 -13.05 29.12
CA TRP A 356 -19.44 -13.19 28.85
C TRP A 356 -18.71 -11.84 28.86
N ARG A 357 -19.41 -10.73 28.63
CA ARG A 357 -18.84 -9.37 28.62
C ARG A 357 -18.48 -8.94 30.04
N ASP A 358 -19.35 -9.25 30.99
CA ASP A 358 -19.08 -9.05 32.42
C ASP A 358 -17.84 -9.84 32.86
N HIS A 359 -17.65 -11.05 32.31
CA HIS A 359 -16.45 -11.85 32.58
C HIS A 359 -15.18 -11.21 32.02
N VAL A 360 -15.21 -10.71 30.79
CA VAL A 360 -14.09 -9.98 30.18
C VAL A 360 -13.77 -8.72 30.98
N ALA A 361 -14.78 -7.94 31.39
CA ALA A 361 -14.59 -6.75 32.22
C ALA A 361 -13.90 -7.10 33.56
N TRP A 362 -14.32 -8.20 34.19
CA TRP A 362 -13.69 -8.71 35.41
C TRP A 362 -12.23 -9.14 35.21
N LEU A 363 -11.90 -9.80 34.09
CA LEU A 363 -10.52 -10.17 33.76
C LEU A 363 -9.63 -8.94 33.57
N VAL A 364 -10.15 -7.92 32.87
CA VAL A 364 -9.47 -6.63 32.65
C VAL A 364 -9.20 -5.89 33.96
N GLU A 365 -10.17 -5.86 34.88
CA GLU A 365 -10.01 -5.24 36.21
C GLU A 365 -8.87 -5.89 37.01
N ARG A 366 -8.69 -7.21 36.86
CA ARG A 366 -7.63 -7.99 37.52
C ARG A 366 -6.30 -8.02 36.75
N LYS A 367 -6.15 -7.23 35.69
CA LYS A 367 -4.95 -7.19 34.82
C LYS A 367 -4.64 -8.53 34.11
N ARG A 368 -5.62 -9.42 33.98
CA ARG A 368 -5.50 -10.69 33.24
C ARG A 368 -5.85 -10.49 31.78
N TYR A 369 -5.07 -9.66 31.09
CA TYR A 369 -5.40 -9.19 29.75
C TYR A 369 -5.31 -10.29 28.66
N GLU A 370 -4.41 -11.26 28.81
CA GLU A 370 -4.26 -12.37 27.87
C GLU A 370 -5.53 -13.22 27.82
N GLU A 371 -5.99 -13.69 28.98
CA GLU A 371 -7.25 -14.45 29.11
C GLU A 371 -8.47 -13.64 28.67
N ALA A 372 -8.45 -12.31 28.89
CA ALA A 372 -9.52 -11.43 28.44
C ALA A 372 -9.61 -11.39 26.90
N LEU A 373 -8.46 -11.34 26.21
CA LEU A 373 -8.41 -11.36 24.75
C LEU A 373 -8.75 -12.73 24.17
N GLU A 374 -8.33 -13.82 24.82
CA GLU A 374 -8.69 -15.19 24.41
C GLU A 374 -10.20 -15.44 24.50
N GLU A 375 -10.86 -14.96 25.57
CA GLU A 375 -12.31 -15.07 25.71
C GLU A 375 -13.06 -14.25 24.64
N ILE A 376 -12.53 -13.08 24.27
CA ILE A 376 -13.09 -12.29 23.15
C ILE A 376 -12.92 -13.03 21.82
N GLU A 377 -11.74 -13.60 21.54
CA GLU A 377 -11.48 -14.38 20.32
C GLU A 377 -12.44 -15.58 20.23
N ARG A 378 -12.58 -16.36 21.32
CA ARG A 378 -13.49 -17.51 21.41
C ARG A 378 -14.95 -17.15 21.12
N GLN A 379 -15.42 -16.03 21.67
CA GLN A 379 -16.79 -15.57 21.49
C GLN A 379 -16.99 -14.92 20.11
N SER A 380 -15.96 -14.31 19.52
CA SER A 380 -16.04 -13.78 18.15
C SER A 380 -16.20 -14.88 17.10
N ASP A 381 -15.53 -16.03 17.29
CA ASP A 381 -15.70 -17.22 16.45
C ASP A 381 -17.12 -17.79 16.55
N GLU A 382 -17.74 -17.74 17.74
CA GLU A 382 -19.12 -18.17 17.98
C GLU A 382 -20.16 -17.15 17.46
N ALA A 383 -19.87 -15.84 17.55
CA ALA A 383 -20.75 -14.75 17.13
C ALA A 383 -20.80 -14.55 15.60
N ASP A 384 -19.70 -14.80 14.88
CA ASP A 384 -19.68 -14.76 13.41
C ASP A 384 -20.57 -15.86 12.79
N ALA A 385 -20.85 -16.94 13.53
CA ALA A 385 -21.82 -17.98 13.14
C ALA A 385 -23.28 -17.58 13.41
N ALA A 386 -23.53 -16.64 14.33
CA ALA A 386 -24.87 -16.24 14.79
C ALA A 386 -25.34 -14.86 14.27
N GLY A 387 -24.45 -14.06 13.66
CA GLY A 387 -24.81 -12.79 13.02
C GLY A 387 -25.03 -11.61 13.98
N GLU A 388 -24.66 -11.73 15.26
CA GLU A 388 -24.73 -10.65 16.25
C GLU A 388 -23.37 -9.99 16.42
N LYS A 389 -23.17 -8.82 15.78
CA LYS A 389 -22.01 -7.96 16.02
C LYS A 389 -22.37 -6.90 17.06
N ASP A 390 -22.12 -7.19 18.33
CA ASP A 390 -22.09 -6.15 19.38
C ASP A 390 -20.74 -6.15 20.10
N SER A 391 -20.05 -5.02 19.92
CA SER A 391 -18.61 -4.78 20.10
C SER A 391 -18.16 -4.59 21.55
N ILE A 392 -17.35 -5.50 22.07
CA ILE A 392 -16.31 -5.11 23.04
C ILE A 392 -15.11 -4.63 22.22
N ASP A 393 -14.55 -3.47 22.55
CA ASP A 393 -13.37 -2.94 21.87
C ASP A 393 -12.11 -3.71 22.30
N ALA A 394 -11.88 -4.86 21.63
CA ALA A 394 -10.68 -5.68 21.80
C ALA A 394 -9.39 -4.87 21.66
N VAL A 395 -9.43 -3.80 20.88
CA VAL A 395 -8.27 -2.94 20.65
C VAL A 395 -7.92 -2.13 21.89
N GLN A 396 -8.91 -1.62 22.62
CA GLN A 396 -8.68 -0.87 23.86
C GLN A 396 -8.06 -1.76 24.95
N ILE A 397 -8.50 -3.02 25.04
CA ILE A 397 -7.94 -4.01 25.97
C ILE A 397 -6.51 -4.37 25.55
N GLY A 398 -6.29 -4.58 24.25
CA GLY A 398 -4.98 -4.81 23.68
C GLY A 398 -3.99 -3.67 23.96
N GLN A 399 -4.42 -2.41 23.86
CA GLN A 399 -3.58 -1.26 24.18
C GLN A 399 -3.13 -1.27 25.64
N ARG A 400 -4.06 -1.49 26.58
CA ARG A 400 -3.73 -1.61 28.01
C ARG A 400 -2.77 -2.77 28.28
N TYR A 401 -2.89 -3.86 27.52
CA TYR A 401 -1.97 -4.98 27.64
C TYR A 401 -0.55 -4.62 27.17
N VAL A 402 -0.41 -3.95 26.02
CA VAL A 402 0.90 -3.50 25.53
C VAL A 402 1.53 -2.48 26.51
N GLU A 403 0.75 -1.56 27.07
CA GLU A 403 1.20 -0.63 28.13
C GLU A 403 1.71 -1.38 29.37
N HIS A 404 1.00 -2.42 29.80
CA HIS A 404 1.42 -3.26 30.91
C HIS A 404 2.73 -4.00 30.64
N LEU A 405 2.86 -4.65 29.48
CA LEU A 405 4.06 -5.40 29.10
C LEU A 405 5.29 -4.50 28.95
N VAL A 406 5.14 -3.31 28.37
CA VAL A 406 6.21 -2.31 28.27
C VAL A 406 6.62 -1.80 29.65
N GLY A 407 5.66 -1.66 30.58
CA GLY A 407 5.92 -1.32 31.97
C GLY A 407 6.71 -2.39 32.74
N GLU A 408 6.48 -3.68 32.44
CA GLU A 408 7.21 -4.80 33.03
C GLU A 408 8.55 -5.12 32.34
N GLY A 409 8.78 -4.55 31.16
CA GLY A 409 10.02 -4.72 30.39
C GLY A 409 10.01 -5.91 29.41
N ASP A 410 8.86 -6.55 29.18
CA ASP A 410 8.72 -7.63 28.18
C ASP A 410 8.42 -7.04 26.79
N PHE A 411 9.46 -6.44 26.18
CA PHE A 411 9.35 -5.74 24.89
C PHE A 411 9.07 -6.68 23.71
N VAL A 412 9.49 -7.96 23.80
CA VAL A 412 9.32 -8.93 22.70
C VAL A 412 7.85 -9.34 22.57
N LYS A 413 7.18 -9.66 23.69
CA LYS A 413 5.75 -9.95 23.65
C LYS A 413 4.93 -8.72 23.27
N ALA A 414 5.29 -7.55 23.79
CA ALA A 414 4.65 -6.28 23.42
C ALA A 414 4.71 -6.05 21.90
N ALA A 415 5.89 -6.20 21.29
CA ALA A 415 6.08 -6.02 19.85
C ALA A 415 5.25 -7.00 19.00
N ARG A 416 5.13 -8.26 19.43
CA ARG A 416 4.31 -9.28 18.75
C ARG A 416 2.81 -8.94 18.75
N LEU A 417 2.34 -8.23 19.76
CA LEU A 417 0.93 -7.82 19.89
C LEU A 417 0.61 -6.55 19.10
N CYS A 418 1.60 -5.69 18.80
CA CYS A 418 1.40 -4.44 18.07
C CYS A 418 0.65 -4.61 16.73
N PRO A 419 0.92 -5.61 15.87
CA PRO A 419 0.13 -5.82 14.65
C PRO A 419 -1.38 -6.03 14.89
N LYS A 420 -1.74 -6.78 15.92
CA LYS A 420 -3.14 -7.06 16.27
C LYS A 420 -3.82 -5.82 16.88
N VAL A 421 -3.11 -5.05 17.70
CA VAL A 421 -3.66 -3.90 18.44
C VAL A 421 -3.70 -2.64 17.59
N CYS A 422 -2.63 -2.33 16.86
CA CYS A 422 -2.57 -1.10 16.07
C CYS A 422 -3.35 -1.24 14.75
N GLY A 423 -3.41 -2.44 14.16
CA GLY A 423 -4.13 -2.69 12.92
C GLY A 423 -3.76 -1.67 11.84
N GLN A 424 -4.76 -0.94 11.34
CA GLN A 424 -4.61 0.13 10.33
C GLN A 424 -4.43 1.55 10.92
N ASP A 425 -4.38 1.71 12.24
CA ASP A 425 -4.19 3.03 12.87
C ASP A 425 -2.72 3.44 12.84
N THR A 426 -2.39 4.33 11.91
CA THR A 426 -1.05 4.90 11.73
C THR A 426 -0.52 5.59 12.99
N LYS A 427 -1.36 6.35 13.70
CA LYS A 427 -0.91 7.16 14.84
C LYS A 427 -0.51 6.28 16.02
N ARG A 428 -1.28 5.21 16.27
CA ARG A 428 -0.94 4.25 17.34
C ARG A 428 0.38 3.52 17.06
N TRP A 429 0.61 3.16 15.80
CA TRP A 429 1.90 2.59 15.39
C TRP A 429 3.05 3.54 15.68
N GLU A 430 2.92 4.81 15.28
CA GLU A 430 3.92 5.85 15.53
C GLU A 430 4.21 6.02 17.03
N ASP A 431 3.17 6.20 17.84
CA ASP A 431 3.28 6.37 19.29
C ASP A 431 4.04 5.21 19.95
N TRP A 432 3.71 3.96 19.59
CA TRP A 432 4.41 2.78 20.10
C TRP A 432 5.86 2.71 19.63
N ILE A 433 6.14 2.99 18.36
CA ILE A 433 7.51 2.96 17.85
C ILE A 433 8.38 4.02 18.55
N PHE A 434 7.85 5.22 18.82
CA PHE A 434 8.55 6.23 19.61
C PHE A 434 8.83 5.77 21.05
N VAL A 435 7.88 5.08 21.69
CA VAL A 435 8.09 4.49 23.04
C VAL A 435 9.21 3.43 23.00
N PHE A 436 9.21 2.54 22.01
CA PHE A 436 10.28 1.54 21.85
C PHE A 436 11.63 2.18 21.55
N ALA A 437 11.66 3.27 20.76
CA ALA A 437 12.87 4.05 20.49
C ALA A 437 13.42 4.70 21.77
N GLN A 438 12.55 5.35 22.57
CA GLN A 438 12.92 5.99 23.83
C GLN A 438 13.47 5.01 24.86
N LYS A 439 13.00 3.75 24.84
CA LYS A 439 13.47 2.66 25.71
C LYS A 439 14.68 1.91 25.15
N HIS A 440 15.25 2.34 24.02
CA HIS A 440 16.37 1.69 23.32
C HIS A 440 16.11 0.23 22.91
N GLN A 441 14.84 -0.14 22.65
CA GLN A 441 14.44 -1.50 22.27
C GLN A 441 13.85 -1.57 20.85
N LEU A 442 14.31 -0.70 19.95
CA LEU A 442 13.81 -0.62 18.56
C LEU A 442 13.95 -1.96 17.81
N GLN A 443 14.99 -2.74 18.10
CA GLN A 443 15.22 -4.08 17.52
C GLN A 443 14.02 -5.04 17.67
N ALA A 444 13.24 -4.93 18.75
CA ALA A 444 12.13 -5.84 19.02
C ALA A 444 10.92 -5.57 18.12
N ILE A 445 10.69 -4.30 17.74
CA ILE A 445 9.51 -3.89 16.96
C ILE A 445 9.77 -3.85 15.46
N ILE A 446 11.02 -3.64 15.01
CA ILE A 446 11.38 -3.52 13.58
C ILE A 446 10.77 -4.62 12.67
N PRO A 447 10.78 -5.92 13.04
CA PRO A 447 10.24 -6.97 12.17
C PRO A 447 8.72 -6.87 11.92
N TYR A 448 8.00 -6.12 12.76
CA TYR A 448 6.55 -6.00 12.73
C TYR A 448 6.07 -4.66 12.15
N ILE A 449 6.97 -3.72 11.85
CA ILE A 449 6.61 -2.40 11.33
C ILE A 449 6.03 -2.55 9.91
N PRO A 450 4.80 -2.06 9.66
CA PRO A 450 4.18 -2.19 8.34
C PRO A 450 4.83 -1.26 7.32
N THR A 451 4.94 -1.74 6.07
CA THR A 451 5.50 -0.98 4.94
C THR A 451 4.46 -0.64 3.86
N GLU A 452 3.24 -1.19 3.95
CA GLU A 452 2.19 -1.04 2.92
C GLU A 452 0.84 -0.63 3.51
N SER A 453 0.25 -1.46 4.38
CA SER A 453 -1.08 -1.22 4.96
C SER A 453 -1.06 -1.40 6.48
N PRO A 454 -0.92 -0.34 7.28
CA PRO A 454 -0.82 1.08 6.91
C PRO A 454 0.61 1.52 6.57
N THR A 455 0.77 2.57 5.76
CA THR A 455 2.06 3.29 5.65
C THR A 455 2.16 4.30 6.79
N LEU A 456 3.34 4.37 7.41
CA LEU A 456 3.61 5.27 8.53
C LEU A 456 4.25 6.58 8.05
N GLY A 457 4.35 7.58 8.94
CA GLY A 457 5.09 8.79 8.66
C GLY A 457 6.57 8.53 8.31
N PRO A 458 7.18 9.30 7.40
CA PRO A 458 8.57 9.12 6.97
C PRO A 458 9.59 9.04 8.11
N LEU A 459 9.34 9.81 9.19
CA LEU A 459 10.20 9.88 10.36
C LEU A 459 10.40 8.52 11.05
N VAL A 460 9.38 7.65 11.06
CA VAL A 460 9.49 6.32 11.66
C VAL A 460 10.52 5.48 10.94
N TYR A 461 10.44 5.46 9.62
CA TYR A 461 11.35 4.71 8.76
C TYR A 461 12.77 5.31 8.82
N GLU A 462 12.91 6.63 8.89
CA GLU A 462 14.19 7.32 9.07
C GLU A 462 14.86 6.97 10.40
N ILE A 463 14.11 6.87 11.50
CA ILE A 463 14.63 6.43 12.81
C ILE A 463 15.17 5.01 12.73
N VAL A 464 14.45 4.09 12.05
CA VAL A 464 14.91 2.71 11.84
C VAL A 464 16.17 2.65 10.99
N LEU A 465 16.23 3.40 9.88
CA LEU A 465 17.42 3.47 9.02
C LEU A 465 18.61 4.09 9.75
N THR A 466 18.39 5.12 10.57
CA THR A 466 19.43 5.75 11.42
C THR A 466 19.93 4.76 12.48
N TYR A 467 19.03 3.98 13.08
CA TYR A 467 19.40 2.92 14.02
C TYR A 467 20.29 1.87 13.36
N PHE A 468 19.94 1.39 12.16
CA PHE A 468 20.77 0.47 11.40
C PHE A 468 22.11 1.08 10.98
N LEU A 469 22.15 2.35 10.57
CA LEU A 469 23.40 3.04 10.24
C LEU A 469 24.41 3.02 11.41
N ALA A 470 23.93 3.14 12.64
CA ALA A 470 24.76 3.12 13.85
C ALA A 470 25.17 1.71 14.32
N HIS A 471 24.29 0.71 14.19
CA HIS A 471 24.48 -0.62 14.80
C HIS A 471 24.72 -1.75 13.79
N ASP A 472 24.06 -1.74 12.64
CA ASP A 472 24.14 -2.80 11.62
C ASP A 472 24.01 -2.24 10.19
N ARG A 473 25.18 -2.01 9.57
CA ARG A 473 25.28 -1.50 8.19
C ARG A 473 24.82 -2.51 7.15
N GLN A 474 24.90 -3.80 7.43
CA GLN A 474 24.46 -4.84 6.48
C GLN A 474 22.94 -4.90 6.43
N ALA A 475 22.29 -4.82 7.60
CA ALA A 475 20.84 -4.68 7.69
C ALA A 475 20.36 -3.43 6.96
N LEU A 476 21.05 -2.28 7.12
CA LEU A 476 20.73 -1.04 6.39
C LEU A 476 20.66 -1.27 4.87
N LEU A 477 21.67 -1.91 4.28
CA LEU A 477 21.70 -2.18 2.84
C LEU A 477 20.55 -3.07 2.39
N GLN A 478 20.23 -4.12 3.15
CA GLN A 478 19.10 -5.00 2.84
C GLN A 478 17.79 -4.23 2.93
N THR A 479 17.59 -3.45 3.99
CA THR A 479 16.40 -2.63 4.20
C THR A 479 16.19 -1.66 3.04
N ILE A 480 17.22 -0.93 2.60
CA ILE A 480 17.15 0.01 1.46
C ILE A 480 16.72 -0.71 0.17
N LYS A 481 17.19 -1.94 -0.07
CA LYS A 481 16.82 -2.72 -1.26
C LYS A 481 15.39 -3.27 -1.20
N THR A 482 14.91 -3.62 -0.01
CA THR A 482 13.58 -4.25 0.18
C THR A 482 12.45 -3.24 0.34
N TRP A 483 12.71 -2.08 0.93
CA TRP A 483 11.66 -1.13 1.30
C TRP A 483 11.14 -0.32 0.09
N PRO A 484 9.84 0.03 0.07
CA PRO A 484 9.28 0.89 -0.98
C PRO A 484 9.96 2.27 -1.04
N LYS A 485 10.11 2.82 -2.25
CA LYS A 485 10.88 4.06 -2.50
C LYS A 485 10.24 5.34 -1.98
N GLY A 486 8.98 5.28 -1.52
CA GLY A 486 8.19 6.46 -1.14
C GLY A 486 7.85 6.56 0.35
N ILE A 487 8.32 5.62 1.17
CA ILE A 487 7.97 5.58 2.61
C ILE A 487 8.93 6.38 3.49
N TYR A 488 10.10 6.79 3.00
CA TYR A 488 11.08 7.60 3.74
C TYR A 488 11.67 8.72 2.85
N ASP A 489 12.20 9.79 3.45
CA ASP A 489 12.93 10.81 2.69
C ASP A 489 14.33 10.30 2.30
N ILE A 490 14.45 9.92 1.03
CA ILE A 490 15.71 9.42 0.45
C ILE A 490 16.83 10.47 0.60
N SER A 491 16.53 11.77 0.51
CA SER A 491 17.54 12.82 0.57
C SER A 491 18.15 12.95 1.98
N ALA A 492 17.32 12.85 3.02
CA ALA A 492 17.77 12.84 4.41
C ALA A 492 18.69 11.64 4.69
N VAL A 493 18.32 10.46 4.21
CA VAL A 493 19.12 9.24 4.37
C VAL A 493 20.45 9.34 3.61
N ILE A 494 20.46 9.90 2.40
CA ILE A 494 21.70 10.16 1.64
C ILE A 494 22.66 11.02 2.46
N VAL A 495 22.19 12.12 3.04
CA VAL A 495 23.02 13.02 3.85
C VAL A 495 23.59 12.31 5.07
N ALA A 496 22.78 11.50 5.77
CA ALA A 496 23.23 10.74 6.93
C ALA A 496 24.31 9.69 6.57
N VAL A 497 24.09 8.92 5.51
CA VAL A 497 25.05 7.90 5.04
C VAL A 497 26.34 8.55 4.50
N GLN A 498 26.22 9.67 3.78
CA GLN A 498 27.37 10.43 3.28
C GLN A 498 28.22 10.98 4.43
N SER A 499 27.58 11.56 5.46
CA SER A 499 28.29 12.08 6.64
C SER A 499 29.07 10.98 7.37
N GLU A 500 28.52 9.77 7.46
CA GLU A 500 29.23 8.63 8.06
C GLU A 500 30.37 8.10 7.15
N LEU A 501 30.21 8.19 5.82
CA LEU A 501 31.26 7.83 4.88
C LEU A 501 32.43 8.83 4.92
N ASP A 502 32.14 10.14 4.98
CA ASP A 502 33.16 11.20 5.06
C ASP A 502 33.94 11.16 6.38
N ARG A 503 33.30 10.66 7.46
CA ARG A 503 33.92 10.43 8.77
C ARG A 503 34.83 9.20 8.79
N ALA A 504 34.71 8.31 7.80
CA ALA A 504 35.60 7.16 7.67
C ALA A 504 36.99 7.61 7.16
N PRO A 505 38.10 7.02 7.64
CA PRO A 505 39.44 7.42 7.23
C PRO A 505 39.62 7.22 5.73
N SER A 506 39.64 8.33 5.00
CA SER A 506 39.84 8.35 3.55
C SER A 506 41.29 7.96 3.23
N SER A 507 41.52 6.70 2.88
CA SER A 507 42.75 6.32 2.20
C SER A 507 42.69 6.88 0.78
N SER A 508 43.69 7.66 0.38
CA SER A 508 43.88 8.26 -0.96
C SER A 508 44.08 7.22 -2.08
N THR A 509 43.65 5.98 -1.87
CA THR A 509 43.75 4.85 -2.79
C THR A 509 42.39 4.63 -3.45
N THR A 510 42.40 4.47 -4.78
CA THR A 510 41.23 4.15 -5.63
C THR A 510 40.53 2.82 -5.31
N LYS A 511 41.02 2.07 -4.32
CA LYS A 511 40.41 0.83 -3.82
C LYS A 511 39.81 1.07 -2.43
N PRO A 512 38.54 0.72 -2.18
CA PRO A 512 37.95 0.79 -0.84
C PRO A 512 38.63 -0.23 0.08
N THR A 513 39.20 0.22 1.20
CA THR A 513 40.06 -0.60 2.08
C THR A 513 39.33 -1.18 3.30
N GLY A 514 38.04 -0.88 3.52
CA GLY A 514 37.25 -1.44 4.63
C GLY A 514 35.90 -2.04 4.19
N PRO A 515 35.47 -3.19 4.74
CA PRO A 515 34.16 -3.78 4.43
C PRO A 515 33.00 -2.84 4.78
N GLY A 516 33.12 -2.05 5.86
CA GLY A 516 32.11 -1.06 6.24
C GLY A 516 31.99 0.10 5.23
N THR A 517 33.10 0.57 4.66
CA THR A 517 33.09 1.63 3.63
C THR A 517 32.49 1.14 2.31
N VAL A 518 32.72 -0.13 1.95
CA VAL A 518 32.09 -0.74 0.76
C VAL A 518 30.57 -0.76 0.91
N ILE A 519 30.07 -1.20 2.07
CA ILE A 519 28.62 -1.26 2.34
C ILE A 519 27.99 0.14 2.30
N LEU A 520 28.62 1.16 2.89
CA LEU A 520 28.12 2.53 2.84
C LEU A 520 28.10 3.09 1.40
N MET A 521 29.13 2.80 0.60
CA MET A 521 29.16 3.17 -0.81
C MET A 521 28.09 2.43 -1.63
N GLU A 522 27.78 1.17 -1.29
CA GLU A 522 26.67 0.43 -1.88
C GLU A 522 25.32 1.06 -1.51
N CYS A 523 25.11 1.43 -0.24
CA CYS A 523 23.91 2.15 0.18
C CYS A 523 23.73 3.45 -0.61
N LEU A 524 24.79 4.26 -0.77
CA LEU A 524 24.72 5.50 -1.55
C LEU A 524 24.44 5.25 -3.04
N ALA A 525 25.08 4.25 -3.64
CA ALA A 525 24.85 3.88 -5.02
C ALA A 525 23.38 3.52 -5.28
N GLU A 526 22.77 2.70 -4.39
CA GLU A 526 21.35 2.39 -4.47
C GLU A 526 20.49 3.64 -4.22
N LEU A 527 20.72 4.40 -3.14
CA LEU A 527 19.92 5.57 -2.79
C LEU A 527 19.92 6.65 -3.88
N PHE A 528 21.07 6.96 -4.51
CA PHE A 528 21.13 7.91 -5.63
C PHE A 528 20.38 7.40 -6.87
N THR A 529 20.41 6.10 -7.12
CA THR A 529 19.63 5.48 -8.21
C THR A 529 18.13 5.57 -7.90
N LEU A 530 17.72 5.32 -6.65
CA LEU A 530 16.34 5.45 -6.19
C LEU A 530 15.84 6.90 -6.25
N ASN A 531 16.69 7.88 -5.91
CA ASN A 531 16.37 9.31 -5.95
C ASN A 531 16.38 9.91 -7.37
N ARG A 532 16.47 9.07 -8.42
CA ARG A 532 16.57 9.50 -9.83
C ARG A 532 17.76 10.43 -10.09
N GLN A 533 18.87 10.25 -9.38
CA GLN A 533 20.13 10.98 -9.58
C GLN A 533 21.28 10.05 -10.00
N PRO A 534 21.15 9.34 -11.14
CA PRO A 534 22.14 8.35 -11.59
C PRO A 534 23.54 8.94 -11.84
N GLY A 535 23.67 10.22 -12.22
CA GLY A 535 24.96 10.90 -12.38
C GLY A 535 25.79 10.96 -11.10
N LYS A 536 25.15 11.20 -9.94
CA LYS A 536 25.82 11.19 -8.62
C LYS A 536 26.10 9.77 -8.13
N ALA A 537 25.38 8.76 -8.63
CA ALA A 537 25.63 7.36 -8.31
C ALA A 537 26.88 6.83 -9.04
N LEU A 538 27.15 7.32 -10.24
CA LEU A 538 28.18 6.82 -11.15
C LEU A 538 29.58 6.65 -10.51
N PRO A 539 30.13 7.61 -9.74
CA PRO A 539 31.45 7.46 -9.12
C PRO A 539 31.50 6.28 -8.12
N TYR A 540 30.41 6.04 -7.38
CA TYR A 540 30.32 4.91 -6.45
C TYR A 540 30.25 3.59 -7.20
N PHE A 541 29.44 3.54 -8.25
CA PHE A 541 29.32 2.38 -9.14
C PHE A 541 30.67 1.96 -9.76
N LEU A 542 31.48 2.94 -10.20
CA LEU A 542 32.83 2.71 -10.72
C LEU A 542 33.80 2.20 -9.65
N ARG A 543 33.82 2.83 -8.47
CA ARG A 543 34.69 2.40 -7.36
C ARG A 543 34.33 1.02 -6.81
N LEU A 544 33.04 0.67 -6.82
CA LEU A 544 32.52 -0.65 -6.44
C LEU A 544 32.74 -1.72 -7.52
N ARG A 545 33.23 -1.35 -8.71
CA ARG A 545 33.49 -2.25 -9.84
C ARG A 545 32.27 -3.06 -10.29
N ARG A 546 31.09 -2.43 -10.33
CA ARG A 546 29.87 -3.11 -10.77
C ARG A 546 29.88 -3.33 -12.30
N PRO A 547 29.56 -4.53 -12.80
CA PRO A 547 29.62 -4.83 -14.25
C PRO A 547 28.56 -4.07 -15.07
N ASN A 548 27.44 -3.68 -14.46
CA ASN A 548 26.32 -2.99 -15.11
C ASN A 548 26.54 -1.48 -15.33
N VAL A 549 27.74 -0.95 -15.05
CA VAL A 549 28.03 0.49 -15.18
C VAL A 549 27.87 1.00 -16.61
N PHE A 550 28.32 0.24 -17.61
CA PHE A 550 28.16 0.64 -19.01
C PHE A 550 26.70 0.70 -19.45
N GLN A 551 25.86 -0.20 -18.94
CA GLN A 551 24.41 -0.18 -19.18
C GLN A 551 23.79 1.05 -18.52
N LEU A 552 24.15 1.34 -17.26
CA LEU A 552 23.66 2.50 -16.51
C LEU A 552 23.95 3.82 -17.25
N ILE A 553 25.17 3.98 -17.78
CA ILE A 553 25.59 5.18 -18.52
C ILE A 553 24.75 5.35 -19.79
N ARG A 554 24.55 4.28 -20.57
CA ARG A 554 23.79 4.32 -21.84
C ARG A 554 22.31 4.58 -21.62
N GLU A 555 21.69 3.89 -20.66
CA GLU A 555 20.25 4.00 -20.38
C GLU A 555 19.86 5.38 -19.83
N ASN A 556 20.73 6.01 -19.04
CA ASN A 556 20.46 7.29 -18.40
C ASN A 556 21.17 8.48 -19.07
N ASN A 557 21.84 8.27 -20.22
CA ASN A 557 22.53 9.31 -21.00
C ASN A 557 23.58 10.10 -20.18
N LEU A 558 24.34 9.43 -19.31
CA LEU A 558 25.24 10.05 -18.30
C LEU A 558 26.60 10.51 -18.87
N PHE A 559 26.68 10.79 -20.17
CA PHE A 559 27.97 11.05 -20.82
C PHE A 559 28.67 12.29 -20.26
N THR A 560 27.94 13.33 -19.87
CA THR A 560 28.52 14.52 -19.23
C THR A 560 29.10 14.22 -17.84
N ASP A 561 28.52 13.31 -17.08
CA ASP A 561 29.00 12.93 -15.75
C ASP A 561 30.27 12.06 -15.83
N VAL A 562 30.48 11.38 -16.96
CA VAL A 562 31.69 10.57 -17.24
C VAL A 562 32.92 11.45 -17.51
N GLN A 563 32.74 12.72 -17.88
CA GLN A 563 33.83 13.58 -18.38
C GLN A 563 35.02 13.69 -17.42
N ASP A 564 34.81 13.63 -16.11
CA ASP A 564 35.85 13.74 -15.07
C ASP A 564 36.27 12.36 -14.49
N GLN A 565 35.78 11.26 -15.07
CA GLN A 565 36.03 9.89 -14.59
C GLN A 565 36.54 8.97 -15.72
N ALA A 566 37.06 9.53 -16.82
CA ALA A 566 37.45 8.78 -18.01
C ALA A 566 38.57 7.76 -17.72
N LEU A 567 39.55 8.12 -16.88
CA LEU A 567 40.62 7.21 -16.48
C LEU A 567 40.08 6.00 -15.69
N LEU A 568 39.20 6.24 -14.72
CA LEU A 568 38.56 5.21 -13.90
C LEU A 568 37.70 4.25 -14.74
N LEU A 569 37.00 4.78 -15.75
CA LEU A 569 36.19 3.98 -16.66
C LEU A 569 37.04 3.05 -17.53
N VAL A 570 38.16 3.55 -18.08
CA VAL A 570 39.07 2.76 -18.92
C VAL A 570 39.82 1.71 -18.10
N GLU A 571 40.30 2.06 -16.90
CA GLU A 571 40.91 1.11 -15.96
C GLU A 571 39.93 -0.02 -15.60
N PHE A 572 38.69 0.33 -15.30
CA PHE A 572 37.65 -0.65 -14.98
C PHE A 572 37.35 -1.61 -16.13
N ASP A 573 37.23 -1.11 -17.37
CA ASP A 573 36.97 -1.96 -18.54
C ASP A 573 38.11 -2.97 -18.79
N GLN A 574 39.37 -2.52 -18.62
CA GLN A 574 40.54 -3.38 -18.75
C GLN A 574 40.57 -4.47 -17.68
N GLU A 575 40.34 -4.11 -16.41
CA GLU A 575 40.26 -5.09 -15.32
C GLU A 575 39.12 -6.11 -15.55
N LEU A 576 37.98 -5.67 -16.10
CA LEU A 576 36.86 -6.55 -16.42
C LEU A 576 37.20 -7.52 -17.56
N ARG A 577 37.99 -7.09 -18.55
CA ARG A 577 38.47 -7.96 -19.65
C ARG A 577 39.55 -8.93 -19.16
N GLU A 578 40.45 -8.49 -18.29
CA GLU A 578 41.46 -9.36 -17.68
C GLU A 578 40.82 -10.48 -16.84
N LYS A 579 39.78 -10.17 -16.07
CA LYS A 579 39.00 -11.18 -15.33
C LYS A 579 38.31 -12.18 -16.27
N ARG A 580 37.60 -11.71 -17.30
CA ARG A 580 36.96 -12.58 -18.30
C ARG A 580 37.96 -13.50 -19.01
N ARG A 581 39.16 -13.00 -19.30
CA ARG A 581 40.27 -13.80 -19.85
C ARG A 581 40.75 -14.88 -18.87
N GLN A 582 40.85 -14.56 -17.58
CA GLN A 582 41.22 -15.54 -16.54
C GLN A 582 40.13 -16.60 -16.33
N GLU A 583 38.87 -16.24 -16.53
CA GLU A 583 37.71 -17.12 -16.44
C GLU A 583 37.48 -17.97 -17.71
N GLY A 584 38.31 -17.77 -18.76
CA GLY A 584 38.31 -18.59 -19.97
C GLY A 584 37.29 -18.17 -21.05
N GLU A 585 36.68 -16.99 -20.93
CA GLU A 585 35.82 -16.44 -21.98
C GLU A 585 36.63 -15.94 -23.17
N GLU A 586 36.14 -16.18 -24.40
CA GLU A 586 36.69 -15.58 -25.62
C GLU A 586 36.53 -14.06 -25.54
N VAL A 587 37.61 -13.35 -25.22
CA VAL A 587 37.61 -11.89 -25.22
C VAL A 587 37.77 -11.43 -26.67
N ASP A 588 36.70 -10.84 -27.21
CA ASP A 588 36.66 -10.27 -28.55
C ASP A 588 37.85 -9.31 -28.78
N THR A 589 38.42 -9.32 -29.99
CA THR A 589 39.53 -8.45 -30.41
C THR A 589 39.12 -6.98 -30.56
N ASP A 590 37.86 -6.66 -30.35
CA ASP A 590 37.26 -5.34 -30.51
C ASP A 590 37.81 -4.29 -29.53
N PRO A 591 37.78 -2.99 -29.91
CA PRO A 591 38.25 -1.89 -29.08
C PRO A 591 37.56 -1.89 -27.70
N VAL A 592 38.29 -1.39 -26.71
CA VAL A 592 37.85 -1.20 -25.30
C VAL A 592 36.49 -0.51 -25.31
N ALA A 593 35.45 -1.14 -24.75
CA ALA A 593 34.08 -0.63 -24.76
C ALA A 593 33.99 0.76 -24.12
N ALA A 594 34.83 1.02 -23.10
CA ALA A 594 35.00 2.35 -22.55
C ALA A 594 35.55 3.36 -23.57
N ILE A 595 36.55 2.97 -24.36
CA ILE A 595 37.16 3.84 -25.38
C ILE A 595 36.17 4.10 -26.52
N THR A 596 35.46 3.08 -27.00
CA THR A 596 34.40 3.26 -28.00
C THR A 596 33.34 4.23 -27.50
N LEU A 597 32.91 4.11 -26.23
CA LEU A 597 31.95 5.03 -25.62
C LEU A 597 32.47 6.48 -25.57
N LEU A 598 33.73 6.68 -25.20
CA LEU A 598 34.37 8.00 -25.16
C LEU A 598 34.50 8.62 -26.57
N VAL A 599 34.76 7.80 -27.58
CA VAL A 599 34.89 8.20 -29.00
C VAL A 599 33.53 8.47 -29.64
N ASP A 600 32.47 7.78 -29.21
CA ASP A 600 31.13 7.98 -29.75
C ASP A 600 30.46 9.26 -29.27
N HIS A 601 30.85 9.77 -28.10
CA HIS A 601 30.20 10.88 -27.43
C HIS A 601 31.12 12.10 -27.26
N ILE A 602 31.90 12.44 -28.30
CA ILE A 602 32.87 13.57 -28.28
C ILE A 602 32.28 14.94 -27.93
N HIS A 603 30.99 15.17 -28.20
CA HIS A 603 30.31 16.43 -27.88
C HIS A 603 29.98 16.54 -26.39
N SER A 604 29.62 15.43 -25.76
CA SER A 604 29.31 15.37 -24.33
C SER A 604 30.55 15.18 -23.47
N ILE A 605 31.60 14.58 -24.05
CA ILE A 605 32.87 14.27 -23.39
C ILE A 605 34.00 14.96 -24.17
N PRO A 606 34.40 16.18 -23.78
CA PRO A 606 35.41 16.93 -24.52
C PRO A 606 36.75 16.19 -24.58
N ILE A 607 37.31 16.06 -25.79
CA ILE A 607 38.57 15.35 -26.06
C ILE A 607 39.70 15.84 -25.16
N GLY A 608 39.82 17.15 -24.94
CA GLY A 608 40.86 17.73 -24.08
C GLY A 608 40.80 17.26 -22.62
N ARG A 609 39.60 17.05 -22.07
CA ARG A 609 39.42 16.55 -20.68
C ARG A 609 39.82 15.09 -20.56
N VAL A 610 39.53 14.29 -21.57
CA VAL A 610 39.90 12.86 -21.63
C VAL A 610 41.42 12.72 -21.78
N VAL A 611 42.02 13.46 -22.71
CA VAL A 611 43.47 13.45 -22.93
C VAL A 611 44.21 13.86 -21.65
N GLN A 612 43.77 14.93 -20.97
CA GLN A 612 44.38 15.37 -19.71
C GLN A 612 44.37 14.27 -18.62
N GLN A 613 43.31 13.49 -18.51
CA GLN A 613 43.23 12.39 -17.54
C GLN A 613 44.07 11.18 -17.95
N LEU A 614 44.09 10.84 -19.24
CA LEU A 614 44.82 9.68 -19.77
C LEU A 614 46.32 9.94 -19.95
N GLN A 615 46.80 11.19 -19.90
CA GLN A 615 48.24 11.53 -19.95
C GLN A 615 49.08 10.77 -18.93
N SER A 616 48.52 10.48 -17.75
CA SER A 616 49.18 9.69 -16.70
C SER A 616 49.47 8.24 -17.10
N ARG A 617 48.73 7.69 -18.08
CA ARG A 617 48.86 6.32 -18.58
C ARG A 617 48.96 6.29 -20.11
N PRO A 618 50.17 6.39 -20.67
CA PRO A 618 50.40 6.53 -22.12
C PRO A 618 49.78 5.43 -22.99
N ALA A 619 49.73 4.18 -22.50
CA ALA A 619 49.10 3.07 -23.23
C ALA A 619 47.60 3.26 -23.47
N TYR A 620 46.86 3.85 -22.51
CA TYR A 620 45.44 4.13 -22.68
C TYR A 620 45.20 5.35 -23.57
N LEU A 621 46.08 6.34 -23.46
CA LEU A 621 46.08 7.50 -24.35
C LEU A 621 46.28 7.08 -25.81
N TYR A 622 47.20 6.13 -26.08
CA TYR A 622 47.38 5.53 -27.40
C TYR A 622 46.09 4.91 -27.95
N LEU A 623 45.45 4.02 -27.18
CA LEU A 623 44.22 3.35 -27.63
C LEU A 623 43.08 4.34 -27.91
N TYR A 624 42.97 5.41 -27.12
CA TYR A 624 41.96 6.45 -27.31
C TYR A 624 42.23 7.29 -28.57
N LEU A 625 43.46 7.76 -28.78
CA LEU A 625 43.83 8.55 -29.95
C LEU A 625 43.79 7.73 -31.25
N ASP A 626 44.17 6.45 -31.21
CA ASP A 626 44.05 5.52 -32.35
C ASP A 626 42.58 5.35 -32.77
N ALA A 627 41.69 5.11 -31.80
CA ALA A 627 40.25 4.98 -32.08
C ALA A 627 39.62 6.29 -32.58
N LEU A 628 40.03 7.45 -32.04
CA LEU A 628 39.60 8.76 -32.55
C LEU A 628 40.06 8.99 -33.99
N PHE A 629 41.30 8.64 -34.32
CA PHE A 629 41.88 8.81 -35.64
C PHE A 629 41.15 8.01 -36.72
N HIS A 630 40.76 6.76 -36.40
CA HIS A 630 39.96 5.92 -37.31
C HIS A 630 38.55 6.48 -37.55
N LYS A 631 37.99 7.22 -36.57
CA LYS A 631 36.68 7.85 -36.71
C LYS A 631 36.73 9.12 -37.55
N ASP A 632 37.65 10.03 -37.22
CA ASP A 632 37.91 11.24 -37.99
C ASP A 632 39.36 11.72 -37.77
N PRO A 633 40.20 11.70 -38.81
CA PRO A 633 41.59 12.16 -38.74
C PRO A 633 41.74 13.61 -38.23
N HIS A 634 40.77 14.49 -38.49
CA HIS A 634 40.87 15.91 -38.11
C HIS A 634 40.78 16.14 -36.60
N LEU A 635 40.06 15.29 -35.86
CA LEU A 635 39.85 15.44 -34.41
C LEU A 635 41.14 15.28 -33.60
N THR A 636 42.13 14.58 -34.15
CA THR A 636 43.42 14.31 -33.50
C THR A 636 44.52 15.32 -33.88
N SER A 637 44.23 16.28 -34.77
CA SER A 637 45.20 17.25 -35.30
C SER A 637 45.99 18.00 -34.21
N ALA A 638 45.32 18.45 -33.15
CA ALA A 638 45.95 19.15 -32.03
C ALA A 638 46.89 18.27 -31.19
N TYR A 639 46.80 16.94 -31.31
CA TYR A 639 47.60 15.97 -30.56
C TYR A 639 48.53 15.15 -31.46
N ALA A 640 48.70 15.54 -32.73
CA ALA A 640 49.41 14.77 -33.74
C ALA A 640 50.87 14.45 -33.32
N ASP A 641 51.60 15.41 -32.75
CA ASP A 641 52.98 15.21 -32.28
C ASP A 641 53.06 14.19 -31.13
N THR A 642 52.08 14.22 -30.23
CA THR A 642 52.00 13.23 -29.13
C THR A 642 51.64 11.85 -29.70
N GLN A 643 50.78 11.80 -30.70
CA GLN A 643 50.37 10.56 -31.35
C GLN A 643 51.51 9.89 -32.11
N VAL A 644 52.41 10.65 -32.77
CA VAL A 644 53.65 10.10 -33.36
C VAL A 644 54.50 9.39 -32.31
N LYS A 645 54.72 10.04 -31.15
CA LYS A 645 55.48 9.44 -30.03
C LYS A 645 54.83 8.14 -29.53
N LEU A 646 53.50 8.13 -29.41
CA LEU A 646 52.75 6.97 -28.94
C LEU A 646 52.75 5.81 -29.96
N TYR A 647 52.58 6.08 -31.26
CA TYR A 647 52.68 5.04 -32.30
C TYR A 647 54.09 4.46 -32.39
N ALA A 648 55.12 5.30 -32.27
CA ALA A 648 56.50 4.83 -32.25
C ALA A 648 56.82 3.94 -31.03
N GLU A 649 56.02 4.01 -29.97
CA GLU A 649 56.16 3.18 -28.76
C GLU A 649 55.31 1.91 -28.77
N TYR A 650 54.02 2.03 -29.08
CA TYR A 650 53.07 0.94 -28.91
C TYR A 650 52.75 0.21 -30.23
N ALA A 651 52.87 0.86 -31.39
CA ALA A 651 52.55 0.25 -32.68
C ALA A 651 53.36 0.81 -33.86
N PRO A 652 54.68 0.53 -33.94
CA PRO A 652 55.56 1.08 -34.99
C PRO A 652 55.10 0.77 -36.41
N ARG A 653 54.51 -0.40 -36.65
CA ARG A 653 54.03 -0.81 -37.99
C ARG A 653 52.89 0.05 -38.54
N ARG A 654 52.08 0.66 -37.66
CA ARG A 654 50.96 1.53 -38.04
C ARG A 654 51.37 2.99 -38.17
N LEU A 655 52.58 3.33 -37.72
CA LEU A 655 53.07 4.70 -37.75
C LEU A 655 53.13 5.23 -39.18
N ILE A 656 53.60 4.43 -40.15
CA ILE A 656 53.67 4.84 -41.55
C ILE A 656 52.30 5.19 -42.13
N ASP A 657 51.25 4.45 -41.77
CA ASP A 657 49.89 4.69 -42.24
C ASP A 657 49.35 6.00 -41.66
N PHE A 658 49.62 6.26 -40.37
CA PHE A 658 49.29 7.54 -39.73
C PHE A 658 50.04 8.72 -40.36
N LEU A 659 51.35 8.57 -40.60
CA LEU A 659 52.17 9.63 -41.20
C LEU A 659 51.70 9.96 -42.62
N ARG A 660 51.22 8.98 -43.39
CA ARG A 660 50.65 9.18 -44.73
C ARG A 660 49.28 9.86 -44.70
N ALA A 661 48.45 9.52 -43.72
CA ALA A 661 47.08 10.02 -43.63
C ALA A 661 46.98 11.40 -42.94
N SER A 662 47.95 11.79 -42.11
CA SER A 662 47.96 13.06 -41.38
C SER A 662 48.95 14.08 -41.94
N ASN A 663 48.62 15.37 -41.80
CA ASN A 663 49.45 16.51 -42.21
C ASN A 663 49.72 17.49 -41.05
N TYR A 664 49.29 17.18 -39.84
CA TYR A 664 49.25 18.14 -38.72
C TYR A 664 50.42 18.00 -37.72
N TYR A 665 51.34 17.07 -37.95
CA TYR A 665 52.51 16.83 -37.09
C TYR A 665 53.73 17.63 -37.56
N ASN A 666 54.63 17.93 -36.62
CA ASN A 666 55.92 18.54 -36.90
C ASN A 666 56.88 17.50 -37.50
N LEU A 667 57.33 17.75 -38.74
CA LEU A 667 58.20 16.86 -39.50
C LEU A 667 59.56 16.62 -38.82
N GLU A 668 60.16 17.65 -38.22
CA GLU A 668 61.48 17.55 -37.57
C GLU A 668 61.40 16.76 -36.27
N GLU A 669 60.37 17.02 -35.45
CA GLU A 669 60.15 16.30 -34.20
C GLU A 669 59.80 14.83 -34.46
N ALA A 670 58.94 14.56 -35.45
CA ALA A 670 58.62 13.20 -35.88
C ALA A 670 59.88 12.46 -36.39
N TYR A 671 60.74 13.13 -37.14
CA TYR A 671 61.99 12.54 -37.62
C TYR A 671 62.92 12.17 -36.46
N ASN A 672 63.07 13.04 -35.46
CA ASN A 672 63.90 12.77 -34.29
C ASN A 672 63.40 11.56 -33.50
N VAL A 673 62.08 11.46 -33.27
CA VAL A 673 61.45 10.30 -32.61
C VAL A 673 61.70 9.00 -33.38
N CYS A 674 61.56 9.03 -34.71
CA CYS A 674 61.84 7.86 -35.55
C CYS A 674 63.33 7.51 -35.60
N ASN A 675 64.22 8.51 -35.59
CA ASN A 675 65.68 8.34 -35.60
C ASN A 675 66.20 7.73 -34.29
N GLU A 676 65.67 8.16 -33.14
CA GLU A 676 66.01 7.56 -31.83
C GLU A 676 65.64 6.07 -31.74
N ARG A 677 64.56 5.66 -32.42
CA ARG A 677 64.01 4.29 -32.37
C ARG A 677 64.34 3.45 -33.61
N ASP A 678 65.15 3.98 -34.51
CA ASP A 678 65.62 3.32 -35.73
C ASP A 678 64.53 2.87 -36.72
N LEU A 679 63.48 3.69 -36.89
CA LEU A 679 62.33 3.42 -37.76
C LEU A 679 62.59 3.87 -39.21
N VAL A 680 63.43 3.11 -39.93
CA VAL A 680 63.96 3.48 -41.25
C VAL A 680 62.89 3.77 -42.32
N PRO A 681 61.84 2.95 -42.52
CA PRO A 681 60.80 3.23 -43.52
C PRO A 681 60.07 4.56 -43.30
N GLU A 682 59.77 4.88 -42.04
CA GLU A 682 59.09 6.10 -41.61
C GLU A 682 60.02 7.31 -41.73
N MET A 683 61.30 7.15 -41.40
CA MET A 683 62.33 8.18 -41.62
C MET A 683 62.45 8.58 -43.09
N VAL A 684 62.44 7.61 -44.00
CA VAL A 684 62.49 7.85 -45.45
C VAL A 684 61.29 8.67 -45.91
N PHE A 685 60.08 8.29 -45.46
CA PHE A 685 58.86 9.02 -45.77
C PHE A 685 58.89 10.47 -45.27
N LEU A 686 59.31 10.67 -44.01
CA LEU A 686 59.44 12.01 -43.41
C LEU A 686 60.47 12.88 -44.15
N LEU A 687 61.64 12.32 -44.46
CA LEU A 687 62.69 13.04 -45.20
C LEU A 687 62.26 13.43 -46.62
N GLY A 688 61.48 12.58 -47.30
CA GLY A 688 60.85 12.92 -48.57
C GLY A 688 59.92 14.12 -48.46
N ARG A 689 59.07 14.17 -47.43
CA ARG A 689 58.19 15.34 -47.16
C ARG A 689 58.95 16.59 -46.74
N MET A 690 60.09 16.45 -46.09
CA MET A 690 60.99 17.57 -45.74
C MET A 690 61.78 18.09 -46.94
N GLY A 691 61.72 17.42 -48.10
CA GLY A 691 62.50 17.75 -49.30
C GLY A 691 63.98 17.36 -49.19
N ASN A 692 64.38 16.58 -48.19
CA ASN A 692 65.75 16.10 -48.02
C ASN A 692 65.95 14.76 -48.75
N ASN A 693 65.65 14.78 -50.05
CA ASN A 693 65.52 13.58 -50.85
C ASN A 693 66.83 12.79 -50.99
N LYS A 694 67.99 13.47 -51.00
CA LYS A 694 69.31 12.81 -51.05
C LYS A 694 69.60 11.96 -49.82
N LYS A 695 69.27 12.47 -48.62
CA LYS A 695 69.41 11.68 -47.39
C LYS A 695 68.40 10.54 -47.33
N ALA A 696 67.16 10.76 -47.78
CA ALA A 696 66.15 9.71 -47.87
C ALA A 696 66.60 8.58 -48.80
N LEU A 697 67.09 8.93 -49.99
CA LEU A 697 67.59 7.97 -50.98
C LEU A 697 68.78 7.16 -50.45
N ASN A 698 69.75 7.83 -49.80
CA ASN A 698 70.87 7.14 -49.17
C ASN A 698 70.43 6.17 -48.07
N LEU A 699 69.41 6.52 -47.26
CA LEU A 699 68.87 5.60 -46.25
C LEU A 699 68.21 4.36 -46.87
N ILE A 700 67.46 4.52 -47.96
CA ILE A 700 66.88 3.37 -48.70
C ILE A 700 68.00 2.48 -49.25
N ILE A 701 68.99 3.11 -49.85
CA ILE A 701 70.05 2.45 -50.59
C ILE A 701 71.03 1.71 -49.64
N GLU A 702 71.48 2.35 -48.57
CA GLU A 702 72.52 1.81 -47.68
C GLU A 702 71.94 0.94 -46.57
N ARG A 703 70.75 1.26 -46.04
CA ARG A 703 70.17 0.57 -44.88
C ARG A 703 69.09 -0.45 -45.23
N LEU A 704 68.18 -0.12 -46.16
CA LEU A 704 67.10 -1.04 -46.55
C LEU A 704 67.55 -2.02 -47.65
N GLY A 705 68.44 -1.61 -48.55
CA GLY A 705 68.94 -2.44 -49.66
C GLY A 705 67.86 -2.81 -50.69
N ASP A 706 66.72 -2.12 -50.68
CA ASP A 706 65.55 -2.42 -51.51
C ASP A 706 65.56 -1.59 -52.79
N VAL A 707 65.95 -2.25 -53.90
CA VAL A 707 66.09 -1.66 -55.24
C VAL A 707 64.76 -1.09 -55.75
N ASN A 708 63.67 -1.83 -55.56
CA ASN A 708 62.37 -1.43 -56.10
C ASN A 708 61.82 -0.20 -55.36
N ARG A 709 61.95 -0.16 -54.03
CA ARG A 709 61.57 1.02 -53.25
C ARG A 709 62.39 2.27 -53.58
N ALA A 710 63.67 2.12 -53.88
CA ALA A 710 64.49 3.25 -54.29
C ALA A 710 64.04 3.82 -55.65
N ILE A 711 63.64 2.95 -56.58
CA ILE A 711 63.07 3.32 -57.88
C ILE A 711 61.71 3.98 -57.71
N ASP A 712 60.81 3.41 -56.90
CA ASP A 712 59.49 3.96 -56.63
C ASP A 712 59.59 5.33 -55.95
N PHE A 713 60.51 5.50 -55.00
CA PHE A 713 60.76 6.80 -54.37
C PHE A 713 61.26 7.84 -55.38
N ALA A 714 62.18 7.47 -56.29
CA ALA A 714 62.66 8.38 -57.33
C ALA A 714 61.55 8.74 -58.35
N LYS A 715 60.63 7.81 -58.67
CA LYS A 715 59.44 8.06 -59.50
C LYS A 715 58.49 9.07 -58.82
N GLU A 716 58.16 8.84 -57.55
CA GLU A 716 57.23 9.69 -56.80
C GLU A 716 57.72 11.14 -56.65
N GLN A 717 59.04 11.37 -56.55
CA GLN A 717 59.60 12.71 -56.36
C GLN A 717 59.80 13.52 -57.66
N HIS A 718 59.74 12.88 -58.85
CA HIS A 718 59.97 13.52 -60.15
C HIS A 718 61.25 14.40 -60.24
N ASP A 719 62.32 14.02 -59.53
CA ASP A 719 63.57 14.79 -59.45
C ASP A 719 64.69 14.13 -60.29
N ASP A 720 65.08 14.81 -61.37
CA ASP A 720 66.14 14.36 -62.29
C ASP A 720 67.51 14.17 -61.59
N ASP A 721 67.82 14.96 -60.57
CA ASP A 721 69.09 14.84 -59.84
C ASP A 721 69.13 13.57 -58.98
N LEU A 722 68.00 13.18 -58.39
CA LEU A 722 67.87 11.90 -57.68
C LEU A 722 67.99 10.72 -58.63
N TRP A 723 67.43 10.84 -59.83
CA TRP A 723 67.61 9.83 -60.87
C TRP A 723 69.07 9.70 -61.28
N GLU A 724 69.80 10.81 -61.43
CA GLU A 724 71.23 10.76 -61.70
C GLU A 724 72.03 10.16 -60.54
N ASP A 725 71.69 10.48 -59.28
CA ASP A 725 72.30 9.87 -58.09
C ASP A 725 72.02 8.34 -58.03
N LEU A 726 70.81 7.90 -58.37
CA LEU A 726 70.41 6.50 -58.46
C LEU A 726 71.10 5.76 -59.61
N LEU A 727 71.20 6.39 -60.79
CA LEU A 727 71.89 5.87 -61.96
C LEU A 727 73.38 5.70 -61.67
N ARG A 728 74.03 6.71 -61.09
CA ARG A 728 75.45 6.67 -60.68
C ARG A 728 75.71 5.55 -59.68
N TYR A 729 74.79 5.32 -58.74
CA TYR A 729 74.87 4.21 -57.80
C TYR A 729 74.74 2.84 -58.50
N SER A 730 73.83 2.74 -59.47
CA SER A 730 73.54 1.51 -60.21
C SER A 730 74.68 1.05 -61.14
N GLU A 731 75.56 1.95 -61.60
CA GLU A 731 76.68 1.64 -62.52
C GLU A 731 77.60 0.52 -62.03
N THR A 732 77.69 0.33 -60.70
CA THR A 732 78.56 -0.67 -60.08
C THR A 732 77.80 -1.92 -59.61
N ARG A 733 76.48 -1.97 -59.79
CA ARG A 733 75.60 -2.99 -59.19
C ARG A 733 74.62 -3.60 -60.21
N PRO A 734 74.95 -4.76 -60.81
CA PRO A 734 74.13 -5.44 -61.82
C PRO A 734 72.66 -5.72 -61.44
N PRO A 735 72.32 -6.09 -60.19
CA PRO A 735 70.92 -6.28 -59.77
C PRO A 735 70.08 -4.99 -59.85
N PHE A 736 70.72 -3.83 -59.63
CA PHE A 736 70.09 -2.53 -59.65
C PHE A 736 69.74 -2.08 -61.08
N ILE A 737 70.65 -2.35 -62.03
CA ILE A 737 70.43 -2.10 -63.47
C ILE A 737 69.27 -2.95 -63.99
N ARG A 738 69.17 -4.21 -63.57
CA ARG A 738 68.04 -5.08 -63.91
C ARG A 738 66.71 -4.53 -63.39
N GLY A 739 66.64 -4.14 -62.11
CA GLY A 739 65.44 -3.57 -61.50
C GLY A 739 65.00 -2.26 -62.17
N LEU A 740 65.95 -1.43 -62.61
CA LEU A 740 65.68 -0.23 -63.41
C LEU A 740 65.08 -0.60 -64.78
N LEU A 741 65.65 -1.57 -65.50
CA LEU A 741 65.18 -2.00 -66.81
C LEU A 741 63.76 -2.63 -66.79
N GLU A 742 63.41 -3.37 -65.75
CA GLU A 742 62.08 -4.00 -65.62
C GLU A 742 60.96 -3.00 -65.29
N ASN A 743 61.34 -1.82 -64.77
CA ASN A 743 60.45 -0.75 -64.30
C ASN A 743 60.49 0.52 -65.18
N VAL A 744 61.14 0.46 -66.35
CA VAL A 744 61.14 1.56 -67.33
C VAL A 744 59.74 1.74 -67.90
N GLY A 745 59.16 2.91 -67.65
CA GLY A 745 57.90 3.37 -68.26
C GLY A 745 58.11 4.69 -69.02
N ALA A 746 57.03 5.42 -69.28
CA ALA A 746 57.04 6.67 -70.04
C ALA A 746 57.93 7.80 -69.44
N GLU A 747 58.35 7.68 -68.17
CA GLU A 747 59.09 8.72 -67.44
C GLU A 747 60.60 8.69 -67.69
N ILE A 748 61.17 7.56 -68.11
CA ILE A 748 62.61 7.44 -68.37
C ILE A 748 62.82 6.92 -69.78
N ASP A 749 63.62 7.65 -70.55
CA ASP A 749 64.07 7.19 -71.84
C ASP A 749 64.95 5.93 -71.68
N PRO A 750 64.52 4.73 -72.13
CA PRO A 750 65.31 3.50 -72.04
C PRO A 750 66.69 3.67 -72.70
N ILE A 751 66.82 4.58 -73.67
CA ILE A 751 68.08 4.87 -74.35
C ILE A 751 69.09 5.51 -73.37
N ARG A 752 68.66 6.35 -72.42
CA ARG A 752 69.55 6.96 -71.41
C ARG A 752 70.17 5.91 -70.49
N LEU A 753 69.41 4.87 -70.12
CA LEU A 753 69.88 3.79 -69.26
C LEU A 753 70.82 2.84 -70.01
N ILE A 754 70.46 2.44 -71.23
CA ILE A 754 71.26 1.52 -72.06
C ILE A 754 72.65 2.10 -72.36
N ARG A 755 72.76 3.41 -72.62
CA ARG A 755 74.05 4.07 -72.93
C ARG A 755 75.06 4.06 -71.77
N ARG A 756 74.61 3.89 -70.53
CA ARG A 756 75.47 3.93 -69.33
C ARG A 756 76.00 2.55 -68.92
N ILE A 757 75.51 1.48 -69.54
CA ILE A 757 75.98 0.12 -69.27
C ILE A 757 77.38 -0.05 -69.88
N LYS A 758 78.38 -0.36 -69.04
CA LYS A 758 79.76 -0.59 -69.50
C LYS A 758 79.87 -1.90 -70.29
N ASN A 759 80.65 -1.87 -71.37
CA ASN A 759 80.94 -3.06 -72.16
C ASN A 759 81.63 -4.12 -71.29
N GLY A 760 81.08 -5.34 -71.27
CA GLY A 760 81.59 -6.47 -70.48
C GLY A 760 80.95 -6.67 -69.10
N LEU A 761 79.96 -5.86 -68.72
CA LEU A 761 79.21 -6.06 -67.48
C LEU A 761 78.16 -7.19 -67.63
N GLU A 762 78.26 -8.24 -66.82
CA GLU A 762 77.27 -9.32 -66.80
C GLU A 762 75.99 -8.89 -66.04
N ILE A 763 74.88 -8.77 -66.77
CA ILE A 763 73.56 -8.44 -66.21
C ILE A 763 72.65 -9.68 -66.31
N PRO A 764 72.36 -10.37 -65.20
CA PRO A 764 71.48 -11.53 -65.21
C PRO A 764 70.05 -11.15 -65.58
N GLY A 765 69.40 -11.91 -66.48
CA GLY A 765 67.99 -11.71 -66.83
C GLY A 765 67.68 -10.60 -67.85
N LEU A 766 68.70 -9.95 -68.43
CA LEU A 766 68.57 -8.84 -69.38
C LEU A 766 67.61 -9.13 -70.56
N LYS A 767 67.66 -10.35 -71.11
CA LYS A 767 66.80 -10.78 -72.22
C LYS A 767 65.30 -10.66 -71.89
N GLY A 768 64.91 -11.02 -70.67
CA GLY A 768 63.51 -10.96 -70.22
C GLY A 768 63.02 -9.53 -70.09
N ALA A 769 63.84 -8.64 -69.52
CA ALA A 769 63.52 -7.22 -69.37
C ALA A 769 63.31 -6.53 -70.73
N LEU A 770 64.16 -6.81 -71.72
CA LEU A 770 64.04 -6.23 -73.07
C LEU A 770 62.76 -6.67 -73.81
N ILE A 771 62.34 -7.93 -73.66
CA ILE A 771 61.11 -8.45 -74.28
C ILE A 771 59.88 -7.73 -73.70
N LYS A 772 59.86 -7.52 -72.38
CA LYS A 772 58.76 -6.82 -71.70
C LYS A 772 58.60 -5.39 -72.22
N ILE A 773 59.69 -4.62 -72.30
CA ILE A 773 59.67 -3.24 -72.81
C ILE A 773 59.07 -3.17 -74.22
N LEU A 774 59.50 -4.05 -75.12
CA LEU A 774 58.98 -4.06 -76.50
C LEU A 774 57.49 -4.41 -76.58
N HIS A 775 57.00 -5.29 -75.69
CA HIS A 775 55.59 -5.66 -75.64
C HIS A 775 54.72 -4.51 -75.12
N ASP A 776 55.13 -3.84 -74.05
CA ASP A 776 54.39 -2.75 -73.42
C ASP A 776 54.18 -1.57 -74.40
N PHE A 777 55.20 -1.22 -75.20
CA PHE A 777 55.08 -0.19 -76.23
C PHE A 777 54.09 -0.56 -77.34
N ASN A 778 54.02 -1.83 -77.74
CA ASN A 778 53.09 -2.28 -78.78
C ASN A 778 51.62 -2.22 -78.31
N LEU A 779 51.39 -2.58 -77.04
CA LEU A 779 50.09 -2.50 -76.39
C LEU A 779 49.57 -1.05 -76.32
N GLN A 780 50.45 -0.11 -76.01
CA GLN A 780 50.10 1.32 -75.92
C GLN A 780 49.60 1.88 -77.27
N VAL A 781 50.22 1.47 -78.38
CA VAL A 781 49.78 1.87 -79.73
C VAL A 781 48.38 1.34 -80.04
N SER A 782 48.12 0.05 -79.78
CA SER A 782 46.82 -0.58 -80.06
C SER A 782 45.66 0.05 -79.26
N LEU A 783 45.91 0.46 -78.02
CA LEU A 783 44.89 1.03 -77.14
C LEU A 783 44.42 2.41 -77.64
N LEU A 784 45.35 3.23 -78.15
CA LEU A 784 45.05 4.54 -78.71
C LEU A 784 44.16 4.44 -79.97
N GLU A 785 44.41 3.46 -80.84
CA GLU A 785 43.59 3.21 -82.03
C GLU A 785 42.16 2.78 -81.66
N GLY A 786 42.00 1.98 -80.60
CA GLY A 786 40.69 1.56 -80.09
C GLY A 786 39.85 2.73 -79.56
N CYS A 787 40.45 3.62 -78.76
CA CYS A 787 39.77 4.81 -78.23
C CYS A 787 39.26 5.73 -79.34
N GLN A 788 40.04 5.90 -80.41
CA GLN A 788 39.63 6.72 -81.56
C GLN A 788 38.37 6.19 -82.25
N THR A 789 38.22 4.87 -82.32
CA THR A 789 37.09 4.22 -83.01
C THR A 789 35.77 4.43 -82.25
N ILE A 790 35.80 4.31 -80.93
CA ILE A 790 34.62 4.46 -80.06
C ILE A 790 34.09 5.90 -80.11
N LEU A 791 34.98 6.88 -79.96
CA LEU A 791 34.62 8.30 -79.98
C LEU A 791 33.84 8.68 -81.24
N ASN A 792 34.30 8.18 -82.40
CA ASN A 792 33.65 8.44 -83.68
C ASN A 792 32.23 7.85 -83.75
N GLY A 793 31.99 6.69 -83.13
CA GLY A 793 30.67 6.06 -83.06
C GLY A 793 29.67 6.87 -82.23
N ASP A 794 30.07 7.30 -81.03
CA ASP A 794 29.21 8.08 -80.13
C ASP A 794 28.79 9.42 -80.73
N CYS A 795 29.69 10.08 -81.44
CA CYS A 795 29.38 11.32 -82.15
C CYS A 795 28.27 11.13 -83.19
N ALA A 796 28.25 10.01 -83.91
CA ALA A 796 27.23 9.75 -84.93
C ALA A 796 25.83 9.57 -84.32
N ASP A 797 25.72 8.80 -83.23
CA ASP A 797 24.45 8.53 -82.55
C ASP A 797 23.79 9.78 -81.97
N LEU A 798 24.60 10.68 -81.41
CA LEU A 798 24.11 11.96 -80.86
C LEU A 798 23.52 12.86 -81.95
N VAL A 799 24.12 12.90 -83.14
CA VAL A 799 23.63 13.68 -84.27
C VAL A 799 22.26 13.18 -84.75
N PHE A 800 22.08 11.86 -84.86
CA PHE A 800 20.80 11.28 -85.25
C PHE A 800 19.66 11.63 -84.26
N LYS A 801 19.93 11.57 -82.96
CA LYS A 801 18.95 11.96 -81.92
C LYS A 801 18.55 13.43 -82.04
N LEU A 802 19.51 14.33 -82.26
CA LEU A 802 19.25 15.76 -82.43
C LEU A 802 18.31 16.03 -83.63
N HIS A 803 18.58 15.40 -84.77
CA HIS A 803 17.81 15.60 -86.00
C HIS A 803 16.34 15.17 -85.86
N ARG A 804 16.09 14.01 -85.23
CA ARG A 804 14.73 13.52 -84.96
C ARG A 804 13.91 14.46 -84.08
N ASN A 805 14.55 15.06 -83.07
CA ASN A 805 13.89 15.96 -82.13
C ASN A 805 13.50 17.29 -82.76
N GLN A 806 14.31 17.80 -83.70
CA GLN A 806 14.06 19.08 -84.38
C GLN A 806 12.95 19.01 -85.44
N THR A 807 12.68 17.83 -86.02
CA THR A 807 11.79 17.68 -87.19
C THR A 807 10.37 17.18 -86.86
N SER A 808 10.08 16.83 -85.61
CA SER A 808 8.77 16.29 -85.22
C SER A 808 7.88 17.33 -84.52
N GLY A 809 6.57 17.29 -84.78
CA GLY A 809 5.59 18.25 -84.24
C GLY A 809 5.43 18.21 -82.71
N PHE A 810 4.98 19.33 -82.12
CA PHE A 810 4.82 19.50 -80.67
C PHE A 810 3.40 19.98 -80.33
N PHE A 811 2.68 19.25 -79.47
CA PHE A 811 1.31 19.56 -79.06
C PHE A 811 1.31 20.31 -77.72
N LEU A 812 0.63 21.46 -77.66
CA LEU A 812 0.49 22.27 -76.44
C LEU A 812 -0.98 22.62 -76.18
N SER A 813 -1.42 22.46 -74.93
CA SER A 813 -2.73 22.92 -74.45
C SER A 813 -2.61 24.24 -73.69
N ALA A 814 -3.64 25.09 -73.73
CA ALA A 814 -3.67 26.36 -72.96
C ALA A 814 -3.54 26.16 -71.44
N LYS A 815 -3.89 24.97 -70.93
CA LYS A 815 -3.75 24.59 -69.51
C LYS A 815 -2.38 24.00 -69.15
N THR A 816 -1.47 23.86 -70.12
CA THR A 816 -0.16 23.24 -69.87
C THR A 816 0.63 24.12 -68.91
N PRO A 817 1.09 23.61 -67.76
CA PRO A 817 1.82 24.42 -66.79
C PRO A 817 3.23 24.71 -67.28
N CYS A 818 3.75 25.90 -66.98
CA CYS A 818 5.15 26.21 -67.17
C CYS A 818 5.99 25.42 -66.14
N PRO A 819 7.05 24.72 -66.54
CA PRO A 819 7.88 23.93 -65.63
C PRO A 819 8.71 24.77 -64.63
N ILE A 820 8.72 26.11 -64.75
CA ILE A 820 9.46 26.99 -63.84
C ILE A 820 8.55 27.59 -62.77
N CYS A 821 7.40 28.17 -63.15
CA CYS A 821 6.47 28.81 -62.21
C CYS A 821 5.18 28.00 -61.93
N SER A 822 5.00 26.86 -62.61
CA SER A 822 3.85 25.95 -62.49
C SER A 822 2.48 26.54 -62.88
N LEU A 823 2.44 27.78 -63.35
CA LEU A 823 1.22 28.43 -63.85
C LEU A 823 0.91 28.03 -65.30
N PRO A 824 -0.37 28.04 -65.73
CA PRO A 824 -0.74 27.76 -67.13
C PRO A 824 -0.01 28.68 -68.11
N ILE A 825 0.47 28.13 -69.23
CA ILE A 825 1.21 28.88 -70.25
C ILE A 825 0.35 30.01 -70.86
N SER A 826 -0.97 29.83 -70.93
CA SER A 826 -1.91 30.87 -71.39
C SER A 826 -2.44 31.70 -70.22
N GLN A 827 -1.85 32.87 -69.97
CA GLN A 827 -2.34 33.84 -68.99
C GLN A 827 -2.46 35.25 -69.60
N PRO A 828 -3.51 36.03 -69.28
CA PRO A 828 -3.71 37.36 -69.84
C PRO A 828 -2.63 38.37 -69.43
N ALA A 829 -1.94 38.15 -68.30
CA ALA A 829 -0.86 39.02 -67.81
C ALA A 829 0.52 38.72 -68.42
N HIS A 830 0.71 37.57 -69.08
CA HIS A 830 1.98 37.14 -69.64
C HIS A 830 1.79 36.71 -71.10
N GLY A 831 1.90 37.67 -72.03
CA GLY A 831 1.55 37.48 -73.43
C GLY A 831 2.53 36.66 -74.28
N LEU A 832 3.72 36.29 -73.77
CA LEU A 832 4.77 35.62 -74.55
C LEU A 832 5.23 34.30 -73.93
N ALA A 833 5.13 33.21 -74.71
CA ALA A 833 5.63 31.88 -74.38
C ALA A 833 6.74 31.46 -75.35
N LEU A 834 7.79 30.81 -74.84
CA LEU A 834 8.96 30.39 -75.59
C LEU A 834 9.01 28.86 -75.68
N LEU A 835 9.03 28.31 -76.88
CA LEU A 835 9.27 26.89 -77.15
C LEU A 835 10.72 26.68 -77.61
N PHE A 836 11.49 25.94 -76.81
CA PHE A 836 12.86 25.58 -77.15
C PHE A 836 12.91 24.32 -78.04
N LEU A 837 14.00 24.13 -78.79
CA LEU A 837 14.21 22.93 -79.62
C LEU A 837 14.31 21.63 -78.81
N CYS A 838 14.61 21.74 -77.51
CA CYS A 838 14.52 20.62 -76.56
C CYS A 838 13.08 20.32 -76.11
N ARG A 839 12.07 21.01 -76.67
CA ARG A 839 10.63 20.86 -76.41
C ARG A 839 10.11 21.34 -75.07
N HIS A 840 10.93 22.05 -74.30
CA HIS A 840 10.43 22.76 -73.13
C HIS A 840 9.74 24.05 -73.54
N VAL A 841 8.58 24.32 -72.94
CA VAL A 841 7.85 25.57 -73.13
C VAL A 841 7.76 26.30 -71.80
N VAL A 842 8.19 27.56 -71.80
CA VAL A 842 8.24 28.40 -70.60
C VAL A 842 7.69 29.78 -70.89
N HIS A 843 7.20 30.48 -69.87
CA HIS A 843 6.90 31.91 -70.02
C HIS A 843 8.18 32.68 -70.28
N ALA A 844 8.11 33.76 -71.06
CA ALA A 844 9.27 34.60 -71.35
C ALA A 844 9.95 35.14 -70.07
N HIS A 845 9.16 35.51 -69.05
CA HIS A 845 9.66 35.96 -67.75
C HIS A 845 10.29 34.84 -66.89
N CYS A 846 10.03 33.57 -67.19
CA CYS A 846 10.64 32.43 -66.49
C CYS A 846 12.03 32.05 -67.05
N VAL A 847 12.53 32.81 -68.03
CA VAL A 847 13.90 32.72 -68.53
C VAL A 847 14.72 33.83 -67.87
N ASP A 848 15.99 33.57 -67.61
CA ASP A 848 16.91 34.54 -67.02
C ASP A 848 16.93 35.84 -67.88
N HIS A 849 16.86 37.00 -67.23
CA HIS A 849 16.64 38.32 -67.88
C HIS A 849 15.35 38.47 -68.69
N GLY A 850 14.32 37.66 -68.40
CA GLY A 850 13.06 37.61 -69.15
C GLY A 850 12.24 38.92 -69.17
N GLU A 851 12.49 39.86 -68.25
CA GLU A 851 11.87 41.19 -68.25
C GLU A 851 12.43 42.14 -69.32
N GLU A 852 13.63 41.87 -69.84
CA GLU A 852 14.29 42.67 -70.88
C GLU A 852 13.93 42.22 -72.30
N LEU A 853 13.08 41.19 -72.42
CA LEU A 853 12.61 40.68 -73.70
C LEU A 853 11.57 41.65 -74.30
N PRO A 854 11.71 42.01 -75.58
CA PRO A 854 10.78 42.93 -76.22
C PRO A 854 9.35 42.39 -76.19
N GLN A 855 8.40 43.15 -75.64
CA GLN A 855 6.98 42.81 -75.65
C GLN A 855 6.43 42.93 -77.08
N GLN A 856 5.57 41.99 -77.50
CA GLN A 856 4.87 42.15 -78.77
C GLN A 856 3.88 43.32 -78.67
N PRO A 857 3.80 44.21 -79.68
CA PRO A 857 2.79 45.26 -79.70
C PRO A 857 1.38 44.66 -79.72
N ASP A 858 0.46 45.32 -79.01
CA ASP A 858 -0.93 44.89 -78.79
C ASP A 858 -1.66 44.62 -80.11
N PRO A 859 -2.27 43.42 -80.32
CA PRO A 859 -2.96 43.09 -81.57
C PRO A 859 -4.14 44.02 -81.89
N THR A 860 -4.64 44.78 -80.92
CA THR A 860 -5.70 45.78 -81.13
C THR A 860 -5.23 47.04 -81.87
N LEU A 861 -3.94 47.36 -81.86
CA LEU A 861 -3.34 48.48 -82.60
C LEU A 861 -3.06 48.16 -84.09
N VAL A 862 -3.11 46.88 -84.46
CA VAL A 862 -2.87 46.39 -85.84
C VAL A 862 -4.08 46.63 -86.76
N GLY A 863 -5.27 46.91 -86.21
CA GLY A 863 -6.50 47.19 -86.97
C GLY A 863 -6.64 48.61 -87.51
N LEU A 864 -5.81 49.57 -87.07
CA LEU A 864 -5.91 51.01 -87.40
C LEU A 864 -5.04 51.45 -88.59
N GLY A 865 -4.49 50.52 -89.37
CA GLY A 865 -3.83 50.84 -90.65
C GLY A 865 -2.51 51.62 -90.57
N ILE A 866 -1.94 51.81 -89.37
CA ILE A 866 -0.61 52.38 -89.16
C ILE A 866 0.31 51.25 -88.65
N GLY A 867 0.96 50.55 -89.58
CA GLY A 867 1.88 49.44 -89.30
C GLY A 867 1.49 48.16 -90.05
N GLY A 868 2.29 47.77 -91.04
CA GLY A 868 2.02 46.61 -91.90
C GLY A 868 1.94 45.29 -91.14
N GLN A 869 1.09 44.38 -91.65
CA GLN A 869 0.97 42.98 -91.20
C GLN A 869 2.37 42.33 -91.00
N PRO A 870 2.68 41.71 -89.84
CA PRO A 870 3.97 41.06 -89.66
C PRO A 870 4.01 39.76 -90.48
N GLY A 871 4.60 39.83 -91.67
CA GLY A 871 4.90 38.66 -92.50
C GLY A 871 5.88 37.68 -91.81
N LEU A 872 6.04 36.48 -92.37
CA LEU A 872 6.91 35.41 -91.84
C LEU A 872 8.33 35.89 -91.49
N SER A 873 8.86 36.81 -92.30
CA SER A 873 10.17 37.46 -92.10
C SER A 873 10.26 38.21 -90.76
N GLY A 874 9.21 38.93 -90.37
CA GLY A 874 9.16 39.66 -89.09
C GLY A 874 9.14 38.72 -87.88
N LYS A 875 8.45 37.57 -87.98
CA LYS A 875 8.43 36.54 -86.92
C LYS A 875 9.79 35.86 -86.75
N ILE A 876 10.49 35.60 -87.86
CA ILE A 876 11.84 35.02 -87.85
C ILE A 876 12.85 36.02 -87.25
N ALA A 877 12.80 37.29 -87.67
CA ALA A 877 13.65 38.33 -87.12
C ALA A 877 13.43 38.53 -85.61
N PHE A 878 12.16 38.55 -85.17
CA PHE A 878 11.83 38.63 -83.75
C PHE A 878 12.36 37.43 -82.96
N THR A 879 12.22 36.21 -83.51
CA THR A 879 12.76 34.99 -82.88
C THR A 879 14.29 35.01 -82.80
N ALA A 880 14.99 35.55 -83.82
CA ALA A 880 16.44 35.71 -83.80
C ALA A 880 16.90 36.71 -82.74
N ILE A 881 16.17 37.81 -82.55
CA ILE A 881 16.42 38.81 -81.48
C ILE A 881 16.23 38.16 -80.09
N LEU A 882 15.13 37.40 -79.90
CA LEU A 882 14.90 36.68 -78.65
C LEU A 882 16.03 35.67 -78.36
N ARG A 883 16.46 34.91 -79.38
CA ARG A 883 17.57 33.96 -79.24
C ARG A 883 18.88 34.63 -78.87
N ALA A 884 19.19 35.80 -79.42
CA ALA A 884 20.42 36.52 -79.11
C ALA A 884 20.46 37.03 -77.66
N LYS A 885 19.30 37.33 -77.06
CA LYS A 885 19.19 37.76 -75.66
C LYS A 885 19.19 36.59 -74.66
N ILE A 886 18.84 35.38 -75.08
CA ILE A 886 18.84 34.19 -74.22
C ILE A 886 20.22 33.51 -74.31
N THR A 887 21.11 33.84 -73.36
CA THR A 887 22.51 33.39 -73.37
C THR A 887 22.71 31.96 -72.88
N GLN A 888 21.94 31.51 -71.88
CA GLN A 888 22.09 30.19 -71.25
C GLN A 888 21.24 29.07 -71.89
N GLY A 889 20.54 29.36 -72.99
CA GLY A 889 19.70 28.37 -73.66
C GLY A 889 18.43 28.03 -72.86
N CYS A 890 18.01 26.75 -72.88
CA CYS A 890 16.78 26.34 -72.20
C CYS A 890 17.00 26.24 -70.68
N PRO A 891 16.28 27.02 -69.85
CA PRO A 891 16.50 27.03 -68.39
C PRO A 891 16.21 25.68 -67.72
N VAL A 892 15.24 24.91 -68.25
CA VAL A 892 14.92 23.56 -67.73
C VAL A 892 16.08 22.57 -67.96
N CYS A 893 16.76 22.65 -69.10
CA CYS A 893 17.92 21.80 -69.38
C CYS A 893 19.12 22.23 -68.54
N HIS A 894 19.29 23.53 -68.33
CA HIS A 894 20.38 24.08 -67.53
C HIS A 894 20.25 23.67 -66.06
N LYS A 895 19.06 23.81 -65.44
CA LYS A 895 18.80 23.31 -64.08
C LYS A 895 19.07 21.81 -63.95
N ARG A 896 18.67 21.01 -64.95
CA ARG A 896 18.96 19.56 -64.97
C ARG A 896 20.45 19.23 -65.04
N SER A 897 21.26 20.02 -65.74
CA SER A 897 22.73 19.84 -65.77
C SER A 897 23.40 20.23 -64.45
N GLU A 898 22.78 21.13 -63.67
CA GLU A 898 23.26 21.55 -62.36
C GLU A 898 22.77 20.64 -61.21
N GLY A 899 21.98 19.62 -61.51
CA GLY A 899 21.52 18.62 -60.54
C GLY A 899 20.15 18.92 -59.90
N ASP A 900 19.55 20.07 -60.21
CA ASP A 900 18.22 20.45 -59.70
C ASP A 900 17.11 19.72 -60.48
N ARG A 901 16.45 18.80 -59.79
CA ARG A 901 15.29 18.05 -60.32
C ARG A 901 14.02 18.88 -60.14
N THR A 902 13.62 19.63 -61.17
CA THR A 902 12.27 20.19 -61.30
C THR A 902 11.33 19.21 -61.98
#